data_AF-D6LDC2-F1
#
_entry.id   AF-D6LDC2-F1
#
_cell.length_a   1.000
_cell.length_b   1.000
_cell.length_c   1.000
_cell.angle_alpha   90.00
_cell.angle_beta   90.00
_cell.angle_gamma   90.00
#
_symmetry.space_group_name_H-M   'P 1'
#
loop_
_entity.id
_entity.type
_entity.pdbx_description
1 polymer ?
#
loop_
_entity_poly.entity_id
_entity_poly.type
_entity_poly.pdbx_seq_one_letter_code
_entity_poly.pdbx_strand_id
1 'polypeptide(L)'
;MGNFIKTYKELCEKYNYEDLGINAKDIFELQDWIIKFENTSKKDYSEYFDYNLDNFLENYHEEIEKKDILLHILEKVKNSILYIMNNMRTKIIREDIMLPASKVKEINSKGIIWLSRKPGDTIRKKLASARNMLSIKRRLSIDTGENRLFVEFLKQIKYYLELRLDNLPKELTEKLFIELYTIIDIFLKNDELEEVKRWTNLPPNNTLLSDQNYRKIWNAWNELRDLDIDIEKYSNKSEAYKRIDIVDNLKKILKARGNNYIFPQLPFKVDIKDYKIEEDRPIMAISPENKLVKLADIKNTKLKEKYNRKEEEVLINEKIISTDLFHIKPICVNENDEILNFNNKILFQQFSQNNFVSCEKSQAIFFNENIETFSFSKTLFSKILNENDKTEENFRRVMKIIERNIKSNILNTTFPDILDPFQVSTLSKKLRLSYKKVRILPRSIASVYALDDNEIFKNEYKNNENILIFDIVNKKITFTLLRGKEEESYSNFIWERHWTNKKEIDNSFFQKLEEILKIDNLALEELYSLGEIEDLIKGFEKLKLILNNNKIFEITSEMVDSIKNNKIDISEIVDEILKNNQEITKENLHIITLKNNLEINENYYKTFTNLKLEELVVGCSRYHKILNELNKDKKNEVILWKDYLPYLGIKKMYGRFDLIKAKEAILPTYNQRQSIPVKEHITLIKGKDEHKFTLVGEDQNEEIIYEAFVKHRNTLKEDIECKLELSYTYGSDDPYELYFTPVKSKEFTRVKVVWEERKEYEYKNLKYPQFPDREDWDNPEIQKIISNKEYLFLSFTNWCLLNTENINLDLLKGNSLILKDDYISKNLYIPYEKYNINLNTLNEEHIRLKLFFNEEELKIMKENKTISFFVKKKTKGVSDYKLENIVNLWKTDKNGELFIKTNADIIGKESYKILFIYQDKFLIPEDCNSYLNQIEFNIENHKGHYRAINIKVSNKKYVDYEIMGVKKGVNKILGGINPIYNGSLIFLLHTLFADGKSIEDFTCPKDFKEYLKDISKFLVEMYNVIEDKGYIFYILSLISKDLGEDYYNIALDIIEKEKIKTIRKNNIIKFIGYGLGNLNNEYSKKLFNSIEKSSLNFEEKVEILSKAIWKNRDFIFNINKELLINYFENSIDVLENKLKNGVDNQKRWQILGITYILELIYSVFRYREFYKNDEELLRRLSLNNIF
;
A
#
# COMPACT_ATOMS: atom_id res chain seq x y z
N MET A 1 -64.85 -4.18 14.21
CA MET A 1 -63.73 -4.23 15.18
C MET A 1 -63.12 -5.60 15.05
N GLY A 2 -61.87 -5.68 14.58
CA GLY A 2 -61.28 -6.93 14.08
C GLY A 2 -61.05 -7.96 15.19
N ASN A 3 -61.45 -9.20 14.93
CA ASN A 3 -61.12 -10.35 15.75
C ASN A 3 -59.60 -10.61 15.65
N PHE A 4 -58.82 -10.07 16.58
CA PHE A 4 -57.37 -10.34 16.70
C PHE A 4 -57.11 -11.03 18.04
N ILE A 5 -56.14 -11.95 18.08
CA ILE A 5 -55.75 -12.67 19.30
C ILE A 5 -54.82 -11.75 20.11
N LYS A 6 -55.21 -11.35 21.32
CA LYS A 6 -54.48 -10.35 22.11
C LYS A 6 -53.77 -10.90 23.34
N THR A 7 -54.13 -12.10 23.75
CA THR A 7 -53.58 -12.73 24.96
C THR A 7 -53.20 -14.17 24.67
N TYR A 8 -52.26 -14.71 25.44
CA TYR A 8 -51.91 -16.12 25.35
C TYR A 8 -53.11 -17.04 25.69
N LYS A 9 -54.00 -16.58 26.58
CA LYS A 9 -55.27 -17.26 26.85
C LYS A 9 -56.12 -17.38 25.59
N GLU A 10 -56.35 -16.28 24.88
CA GLU A 10 -57.10 -16.29 23.62
C GLU A 10 -56.41 -17.15 22.55
N LEU A 11 -55.08 -17.20 22.54
CA LEU A 11 -54.30 -18.03 21.61
C LEU A 11 -54.58 -19.52 21.83
N CYS A 12 -54.65 -19.97 23.09
CA CYS A 12 -54.98 -21.36 23.43
C CYS A 12 -56.46 -21.67 23.17
N GLU A 13 -57.39 -20.82 23.64
CA GLU A 13 -58.83 -21.06 23.51
C GLU A 13 -59.31 -21.06 22.06
N LYS A 14 -58.70 -20.23 21.20
CA LYS A 14 -59.09 -20.08 19.79
C LYS A 14 -58.34 -21.03 18.83
N TYR A 15 -57.60 -22.02 19.34
CA TYR A 15 -56.79 -22.93 18.52
C TYR A 15 -57.57 -23.65 17.40
N ASN A 16 -58.82 -24.02 17.67
CA ASN A 16 -59.69 -24.73 16.72
C ASN A 16 -60.59 -23.83 15.87
N TYR A 17 -60.47 -22.49 15.98
CA TYR A 17 -61.30 -21.54 15.23
C TYR A 17 -60.62 -21.15 13.90
N GLU A 18 -61.28 -21.41 12.77
CA GLU A 18 -60.71 -21.18 11.42
C GLU A 18 -61.20 -19.88 10.75
N ASP A 19 -62.10 -19.13 11.38
CA ASP A 19 -62.76 -17.91 10.82
C ASP A 19 -61.92 -16.61 10.88
N LEU A 20 -60.59 -16.71 11.08
CA LEU A 20 -59.70 -15.55 11.21
C LEU A 20 -58.75 -15.46 10.01
N GLY A 21 -58.41 -14.23 9.60
CA GLY A 21 -57.42 -14.00 8.54
C GLY A 21 -55.99 -14.44 8.90
N ILE A 22 -55.70 -14.57 10.20
CA ILE A 22 -54.52 -15.23 10.79
C ILE A 22 -55.05 -15.94 12.04
N ASN A 23 -54.98 -17.27 12.06
CA ASN A 23 -55.56 -18.08 13.13
C ASN A 23 -54.51 -18.43 14.20
N ALA A 24 -54.93 -19.03 15.31
CA ALA A 24 -54.04 -19.43 16.39
C ALA A 24 -53.01 -20.50 15.97
N LYS A 25 -53.34 -21.39 15.01
CA LYS A 25 -52.40 -22.40 14.49
C LYS A 25 -51.24 -21.74 13.75
N ASP A 26 -51.52 -20.69 12.96
CA ASP A 26 -50.51 -19.92 12.23
C ASP A 26 -49.53 -19.27 13.22
N ILE A 27 -50.03 -18.69 14.32
CA ILE A 27 -49.18 -18.05 15.35
C ILE A 27 -48.30 -19.09 16.08
N PHE A 28 -48.82 -20.26 16.44
CA PHE A 28 -48.01 -21.33 17.02
C PHE A 28 -46.93 -21.83 16.05
N GLU A 29 -47.26 -21.95 14.77
CA GLU A 29 -46.29 -22.36 13.75
C GLU A 29 -45.20 -21.29 13.54
N LEU A 30 -45.56 -20.01 13.56
CA LEU A 30 -44.59 -18.92 13.51
C LEU A 30 -43.59 -18.97 14.67
N GLN A 31 -44.08 -19.15 15.89
CA GLN A 31 -43.24 -19.23 17.09
C GLN A 31 -42.30 -20.43 17.03
N ASP A 32 -42.81 -21.59 16.64
CA ASP A 32 -42.03 -22.82 16.49
C ASP A 32 -40.86 -22.64 15.52
N TRP A 33 -41.12 -22.11 14.32
CA TRP A 33 -40.09 -21.93 13.30
C TRP A 33 -39.05 -20.87 13.67
N ILE A 34 -39.43 -19.77 14.33
CA ILE A 34 -38.48 -18.75 14.76
C ILE A 34 -37.55 -19.29 15.86
N ILE A 35 -38.11 -19.98 16.86
CA ILE A 35 -37.33 -20.60 17.95
C ILE A 35 -36.44 -21.72 17.40
N LYS A 36 -36.94 -22.54 16.47
CA LYS A 36 -36.16 -23.57 15.78
C LYS A 36 -35.01 -22.96 14.99
N PHE A 37 -35.27 -21.92 14.21
CA PHE A 37 -34.23 -21.21 13.46
C PHE A 37 -33.18 -20.66 14.42
N GLU A 38 -33.56 -19.97 15.50
CA GLU A 38 -32.62 -19.44 16.49
C GLU A 38 -31.71 -20.54 17.05
N ASN A 39 -32.30 -21.64 17.54
CA ASN A 39 -31.56 -22.73 18.18
C ASN A 39 -30.63 -23.49 17.22
N THR A 40 -30.95 -23.52 15.92
CA THR A 40 -30.19 -24.31 14.92
C THR A 40 -29.18 -23.46 14.14
N SER A 41 -29.54 -22.23 13.79
CA SER A 41 -28.63 -21.28 13.12
C SER A 41 -27.58 -20.72 14.08
N LYS A 42 -27.84 -20.74 15.39
CA LYS A 42 -26.89 -20.39 16.45
C LYS A 42 -26.21 -21.62 17.01
N LYS A 43 -25.04 -21.94 16.47
CA LYS A 43 -24.14 -22.90 17.09
C LYS A 43 -22.71 -22.36 17.00
N ASP A 44 -22.08 -22.30 18.18
CA ASP A 44 -20.68 -21.95 18.45
C ASP A 44 -20.35 -20.44 18.56
N TYR A 45 -19.67 -20.08 19.65
CA TYR A 45 -19.26 -18.75 20.14
C TYR A 45 -20.19 -17.57 19.79
N SER A 46 -21.32 -17.47 20.50
CA SER A 46 -22.32 -16.39 20.36
C SER A 46 -21.80 -14.95 20.49
N GLU A 47 -20.54 -14.77 20.87
CA GLU A 47 -19.86 -13.47 20.96
C GLU A 47 -19.26 -13.01 19.62
N TYR A 48 -19.05 -13.92 18.66
CA TYR A 48 -18.28 -13.66 17.43
C TYR A 48 -19.02 -13.97 16.13
N PHE A 49 -20.11 -14.74 16.17
CA PHE A 49 -20.80 -15.23 14.97
C PHE A 49 -22.27 -14.79 14.95
N ASP A 50 -22.70 -14.32 13.78
CA ASP A 50 -24.12 -14.12 13.49
C ASP A 50 -24.83 -15.43 13.15
N TYR A 51 -26.15 -15.42 13.29
CA TYR A 51 -27.01 -16.49 12.81
C TYR A 51 -26.79 -16.64 11.30
N ASN A 52 -26.55 -17.86 10.82
CA ASN A 52 -26.20 -18.08 9.41
C ASN A 52 -26.94 -19.26 8.80
N LEU A 53 -26.97 -19.26 7.47
CA LEU A 53 -27.76 -20.22 6.69
C LEU A 53 -27.22 -21.64 6.76
N ASP A 54 -25.91 -21.83 6.66
CA ASP A 54 -25.31 -23.16 6.66
C ASP A 54 -25.57 -23.90 7.98
N ASN A 55 -25.41 -23.22 9.12
CA ASN A 55 -25.71 -23.80 10.43
C ASN A 55 -27.18 -24.24 10.52
N PHE A 56 -28.11 -23.43 10.02
CA PHE A 56 -29.54 -23.79 9.96
C PHE A 56 -29.76 -25.03 9.10
N LEU A 57 -29.24 -25.02 7.87
CA LEU A 57 -29.43 -26.10 6.90
C LEU A 57 -28.89 -27.46 7.40
N GLU A 58 -27.76 -27.45 8.11
CA GLU A 58 -27.10 -28.67 8.57
C GLU A 58 -27.66 -29.21 9.88
N ASN A 59 -27.98 -28.33 10.83
CA ASN A 59 -28.46 -28.73 12.14
C ASN A 59 -29.99 -28.87 12.20
N TYR A 60 -30.72 -28.53 11.13
CA TYR A 60 -32.17 -28.69 11.10
C TYR A 60 -32.54 -30.18 11.16
N HIS A 61 -33.36 -30.51 12.16
CA HIS A 61 -33.98 -31.80 12.30
C HIS A 61 -35.49 -31.59 12.43
N GLU A 62 -36.26 -32.46 11.77
CA GLU A 62 -37.71 -32.47 11.91
C GLU A 62 -38.04 -33.00 13.32
N GLU A 63 -38.14 -32.08 14.27
CA GLU A 63 -38.59 -32.38 15.64
C GLU A 63 -40.10 -32.66 15.61
N ILE A 64 -40.50 -33.73 16.31
CA ILE A 64 -41.92 -34.06 16.52
C ILE A 64 -42.58 -33.00 17.42
N GLU A 65 -41.79 -32.36 18.28
CA GLU A 65 -42.22 -31.38 19.27
C GLU A 65 -42.25 -29.97 18.66
N LYS A 66 -43.35 -29.23 18.91
CA LYS A 66 -43.51 -27.84 18.48
C LYS A 66 -43.23 -26.90 19.65
N LYS A 67 -42.27 -26.01 19.46
CA LYS A 67 -41.80 -25.05 20.46
C LYS A 67 -42.66 -23.79 20.43
N ASP A 68 -42.93 -23.23 21.60
CA ASP A 68 -43.62 -21.95 21.73
C ASP A 68 -42.95 -21.09 22.81
N ILE A 69 -43.43 -19.86 22.98
CA ILE A 69 -42.82 -18.90 23.91
C ILE A 69 -42.83 -19.43 25.34
N LEU A 70 -43.93 -20.06 25.76
CA LEU A 70 -44.05 -20.61 27.10
C LEU A 70 -43.03 -21.73 27.33
N LEU A 71 -42.89 -22.65 26.38
CA LEU A 71 -41.88 -23.70 26.46
C LEU A 71 -40.47 -23.13 26.55
N HIS A 72 -40.14 -22.17 25.67
CA HIS A 72 -38.82 -21.55 25.62
C HIS A 72 -38.45 -20.87 26.95
N ILE A 73 -39.42 -20.21 27.60
CA ILE A 73 -39.24 -19.66 28.95
C ILE A 73 -38.98 -20.78 29.95
N LEU A 74 -39.78 -21.85 29.93
CA LEU A 74 -39.69 -22.96 30.89
C LEU A 74 -38.40 -23.77 30.79
N GLU A 75 -37.88 -24.01 29.58
CA GLU A 75 -36.60 -24.69 29.37
C GLU A 75 -35.43 -23.92 30.03
N LYS A 76 -35.43 -22.58 29.94
CA LYS A 76 -34.41 -21.73 30.57
C LYS A 76 -34.43 -21.80 32.08
N VAL A 77 -35.61 -21.95 32.70
CA VAL A 77 -35.77 -21.86 34.15
C VAL A 77 -36.01 -23.19 34.87
N LYS A 78 -36.28 -24.31 34.18
CA LYS A 78 -36.56 -25.63 34.79
C LYS A 78 -35.62 -25.96 35.95
N ASN A 79 -34.30 -25.88 35.69
CA ASN A 79 -33.29 -26.21 36.70
C ASN A 79 -33.28 -25.21 37.87
N SER A 80 -33.57 -23.93 37.60
CA SER A 80 -33.64 -22.89 38.63
C SER A 80 -34.88 -23.08 39.52
N ILE A 81 -36.02 -23.45 38.92
CA ILE A 81 -37.25 -23.79 39.64
C ILE A 81 -36.99 -24.95 40.61
N LEU A 82 -36.47 -26.07 40.10
CA LEU A 82 -36.19 -27.26 40.91
C LEU A 82 -35.18 -26.98 42.03
N TYR A 83 -34.17 -26.14 41.76
CA TYR A 83 -33.20 -25.74 42.77
C TYR A 83 -33.85 -24.90 43.88
N ILE A 84 -34.62 -23.86 43.53
CA ILE A 84 -35.22 -22.94 44.50
C ILE A 84 -36.28 -23.64 45.34
N MET A 85 -37.09 -24.54 44.76
CA MET A 85 -38.08 -25.33 45.51
C MET A 85 -37.45 -26.11 46.67
N ASN A 86 -36.22 -26.59 46.49
CA ASN A 86 -35.48 -27.33 47.51
C ASN A 86 -34.61 -26.42 48.41
N ASN A 87 -34.35 -25.17 48.00
CA ASN A 87 -33.38 -24.27 48.66
C ASN A 87 -33.94 -22.85 48.82
N MET A 88 -35.19 -22.73 49.27
CA MET A 88 -35.83 -21.42 49.45
C MET A 88 -35.04 -20.55 50.42
N ARG A 89 -34.88 -19.28 50.05
CA ARG A 89 -34.11 -18.33 50.84
C ARG A 89 -34.81 -18.00 52.15
N THR A 90 -34.06 -17.96 53.25
CA THR A 90 -34.58 -17.59 54.55
C THR A 90 -34.04 -16.24 55.00
N LYS A 91 -34.87 -15.46 55.70
CA LYS A 91 -34.46 -14.27 56.45
C LYS A 91 -34.67 -14.53 57.93
N ILE A 92 -33.80 -13.97 58.76
CA ILE A 92 -33.99 -14.02 60.20
C ILE A 92 -35.01 -12.96 60.59
N ILE A 93 -36.16 -13.39 61.11
CA ILE A 93 -37.11 -12.49 61.75
C ILE A 93 -37.01 -12.60 63.26
N ARG A 94 -37.32 -11.49 63.93
CA ARG A 94 -37.31 -11.36 65.39
C ARG A 94 -38.76 -11.36 65.86
N GLU A 95 -39.14 -12.40 66.57
CA GLU A 95 -40.49 -12.52 67.15
C GLU A 95 -40.41 -12.37 68.67
N ASP A 96 -41.36 -11.61 69.21
CA ASP A 96 -41.50 -11.40 70.65
C ASP A 96 -42.24 -12.59 71.25
N ILE A 97 -41.51 -13.51 71.90
CA ILE A 97 -42.12 -14.69 72.52
C ILE A 97 -41.71 -14.86 73.98
N MET A 98 -42.55 -15.54 74.76
CA MET A 98 -42.27 -15.85 76.16
C MET A 98 -41.34 -17.06 76.24
N LEU A 99 -40.08 -16.83 76.63
CA LEU A 99 -39.07 -17.88 76.81
C LEU A 99 -38.73 -18.06 78.29
N PRO A 100 -38.41 -19.28 78.75
CA PRO A 100 -37.86 -19.46 80.08
C PRO A 100 -36.67 -18.53 80.31
N ALA A 101 -36.60 -17.87 81.48
CA ALA A 101 -35.58 -16.85 81.75
C ALA A 101 -34.14 -17.36 81.53
N SER A 102 -33.90 -18.67 81.70
CA SER A 102 -32.62 -19.33 81.44
C SER A 102 -32.24 -19.45 79.95
N LYS A 103 -33.19 -19.33 79.02
CA LYS A 103 -33.00 -19.44 77.57
C LYS A 103 -33.03 -18.08 76.85
N VAL A 104 -33.17 -16.98 77.58
CA VAL A 104 -33.20 -15.61 77.05
C VAL A 104 -31.77 -15.18 76.69
N LYS A 105 -31.54 -14.85 75.42
CA LYS A 105 -30.23 -14.40 74.90
C LYS A 105 -30.20 -12.92 74.50
N GLU A 106 -31.34 -12.33 74.15
CA GLU A 106 -31.45 -10.97 73.64
C GLU A 106 -32.79 -10.35 74.06
N ILE A 107 -32.78 -9.11 74.57
CA ILE A 107 -33.97 -8.42 75.08
C ILE A 107 -34.13 -7.10 74.31
N ASN A 108 -35.32 -6.85 73.75
CA ASN A 108 -35.66 -5.57 73.12
C ASN A 108 -36.43 -4.66 74.08
N SER A 109 -36.74 -3.44 73.60
CA SER A 109 -37.53 -2.44 74.33
C SER A 109 -38.85 -3.00 74.88
N LYS A 110 -39.57 -3.83 74.12
CA LYS A 110 -40.80 -4.48 74.59
C LYS A 110 -40.56 -5.50 75.70
N GLY A 111 -39.49 -6.30 75.62
CA GLY A 111 -39.08 -7.21 76.68
C GLY A 111 -38.68 -6.47 77.98
N ILE A 112 -38.02 -5.32 77.86
CA ILE A 112 -37.70 -4.44 79.01
C ILE A 112 -38.96 -3.83 79.61
N ILE A 113 -39.89 -3.33 78.79
CA ILE A 113 -41.18 -2.79 79.25
C ILE A 113 -42.03 -3.88 79.93
N TRP A 114 -42.01 -5.09 79.39
CA TRP A 114 -42.68 -6.23 80.02
C TRP A 114 -42.05 -6.57 81.38
N LEU A 115 -40.72 -6.57 81.46
CA LEU A 115 -39.98 -6.81 82.70
C LEU A 115 -40.20 -5.70 83.73
N SER A 116 -40.26 -4.44 83.32
CA SER A 116 -40.41 -3.30 84.22
C SER A 116 -41.72 -3.35 85.00
N ARG A 117 -42.78 -3.89 84.38
CA ARG A 117 -44.12 -4.12 84.96
C ARG A 117 -44.19 -5.29 85.96
N LYS A 118 -43.10 -6.03 86.19
CA LYS A 118 -43.07 -7.14 87.17
C LYS A 118 -42.61 -6.66 88.56
N PRO A 119 -43.20 -7.19 89.66
CA PRO A 119 -42.90 -6.76 91.03
C PRO A 119 -41.47 -7.13 91.47
N GLY A 120 -40.81 -6.22 92.20
CA GLY A 120 -39.45 -6.39 92.76
C GLY A 120 -38.45 -5.33 92.28
N ASP A 121 -37.47 -4.96 93.11
CA ASP A 121 -36.61 -3.79 92.82
C ASP A 121 -35.40 -4.10 91.93
N THR A 122 -35.05 -5.38 91.77
CA THR A 122 -33.90 -5.82 90.95
C THR A 122 -34.33 -6.79 89.86
N ILE A 123 -33.63 -6.83 88.72
CA ILE A 123 -33.92 -7.74 87.59
C ILE A 123 -34.05 -9.20 88.06
N ARG A 124 -33.17 -9.62 89.00
CA ARG A 124 -33.19 -10.96 89.58
C ARG A 124 -34.44 -11.23 90.42
N LYS A 125 -34.91 -10.25 91.21
CA LYS A 125 -36.19 -10.36 91.95
C LYS A 125 -37.39 -10.36 91.01
N LYS A 126 -37.39 -9.51 89.98
CA LYS A 126 -38.44 -9.45 88.96
C LYS A 126 -38.59 -10.77 88.20
N LEU A 127 -37.47 -11.42 87.83
CA LEU A 127 -37.44 -12.72 87.15
C LEU A 127 -37.72 -13.91 88.07
N ALA A 128 -37.45 -13.83 89.37
CA ALA A 128 -37.79 -14.90 90.31
C ALA A 128 -39.30 -15.18 90.39
N SER A 129 -40.12 -14.13 90.16
CA SER A 129 -41.59 -14.24 90.15
C SER A 129 -42.18 -14.80 88.85
N ALA A 130 -41.40 -14.87 87.76
CA ALA A 130 -41.87 -15.28 86.44
C ALA A 130 -40.92 -16.28 85.79
N ARG A 131 -41.36 -17.53 85.62
CA ARG A 131 -40.56 -18.61 85.00
C ARG A 131 -40.14 -18.29 83.55
N ASN A 132 -40.95 -17.50 82.84
CA ASN A 132 -40.73 -17.10 81.45
C ASN A 132 -40.69 -15.57 81.34
N MET A 133 -39.87 -15.06 80.42
CA MET A 133 -39.67 -13.66 80.09
C MET A 133 -39.92 -13.43 78.59
N LEU A 134 -40.54 -12.29 78.27
CA LEU A 134 -40.70 -11.85 76.88
C LEU A 134 -39.32 -11.49 76.30
N SER A 135 -38.89 -12.26 75.31
CA SER A 135 -37.57 -12.17 74.70
C SER A 135 -37.68 -12.28 73.20
N ILE A 136 -36.68 -11.77 72.49
CA ILE A 136 -36.59 -11.99 71.05
C ILE A 136 -36.18 -13.44 70.82
N LYS A 137 -36.99 -14.20 70.08
CA LYS A 137 -36.52 -15.42 69.40
C LYS A 137 -36.30 -15.09 67.93
N ARG A 138 -35.07 -15.31 67.48
CA ARG A 138 -34.73 -15.30 66.06
C ARG A 138 -35.20 -16.62 65.47
N ARG A 139 -36.12 -16.58 64.51
CA ARG A 139 -36.45 -17.72 63.67
C ARG A 139 -36.18 -17.41 62.21
N LEU A 140 -35.89 -18.45 61.44
CA LEU A 140 -35.81 -18.35 60.00
C LEU A 140 -37.23 -18.29 59.44
N SER A 141 -37.48 -17.31 58.60
CA SER A 141 -38.73 -17.12 57.87
C SER A 141 -38.41 -17.18 56.39
N ILE A 142 -39.23 -17.90 55.63
CA ILE A 142 -39.11 -17.99 54.17
C ILE A 142 -39.79 -16.80 53.46
N ASP A 143 -40.40 -15.86 54.18
CA ASP A 143 -41.09 -14.68 53.63
C ASP A 143 -40.09 -13.62 53.09
N THR A 144 -39.27 -13.97 52.11
CA THR A 144 -38.30 -13.08 51.47
C THR A 144 -38.89 -12.46 50.19
N GLY A 145 -38.42 -11.27 49.78
CA GLY A 145 -38.89 -10.67 48.54
C GLY A 145 -38.69 -11.58 47.33
N GLU A 146 -37.58 -12.32 47.33
CA GLU A 146 -37.23 -13.29 46.29
C GLU A 146 -38.21 -14.49 46.24
N ASN A 147 -38.57 -15.04 47.41
CA ASN A 147 -39.55 -16.15 47.46
C ASN A 147 -40.97 -15.70 47.13
N ARG A 148 -41.37 -14.48 47.51
CA ARG A 148 -42.69 -13.94 47.13
C ARG A 148 -42.84 -13.84 45.61
N LEU A 149 -41.80 -13.34 44.92
CA LEU A 149 -41.76 -13.33 43.46
C LEU A 149 -41.78 -14.76 42.91
N PHE A 150 -40.95 -15.66 43.44
CA PHE A 150 -40.88 -17.04 42.96
C PHE A 150 -42.21 -17.77 43.05
N VAL A 151 -42.91 -17.66 44.19
CA VAL A 151 -44.23 -18.27 44.39
C VAL A 151 -45.27 -17.68 43.43
N GLU A 152 -45.28 -16.37 43.21
CA GLU A 152 -46.21 -15.74 42.26
C GLU A 152 -45.89 -16.09 40.80
N PHE A 153 -44.60 -16.22 40.45
CA PHE A 153 -44.16 -16.77 39.17
C PHE A 153 -44.67 -18.20 38.97
N LEU A 154 -44.54 -19.08 39.98
CA LEU A 154 -45.04 -20.46 39.90
C LEU A 154 -46.56 -20.53 39.74
N LYS A 155 -47.33 -19.67 40.43
CA LYS A 155 -48.79 -19.59 40.26
C LYS A 155 -49.17 -19.19 38.84
N GLN A 156 -48.48 -18.21 38.28
CA GLN A 156 -48.73 -17.74 36.91
C GLN A 156 -48.37 -18.81 35.86
N ILE A 157 -47.24 -19.49 36.03
CA ILE A 157 -46.85 -20.62 35.18
C ILE A 157 -47.88 -21.74 35.27
N LYS A 158 -48.31 -22.11 36.48
CA LYS A 158 -49.34 -23.14 36.67
C LYS A 158 -50.61 -22.81 35.89
N TYR A 159 -51.09 -21.57 35.98
CA TYR A 159 -52.26 -21.11 35.24
C TYR A 159 -52.10 -21.27 33.72
N TYR A 160 -50.96 -20.88 33.14
CA TYR A 160 -50.71 -21.05 31.71
C TYR A 160 -50.54 -22.51 31.28
N LEU A 161 -49.97 -23.36 32.15
CA LEU A 161 -49.88 -24.80 31.92
C LEU A 161 -51.26 -25.46 31.92
N GLU A 162 -52.15 -25.10 32.86
CA GLU A 162 -53.55 -25.55 32.89
C GLU A 162 -54.29 -25.16 31.61
N LEU A 163 -54.21 -23.87 31.23
CA LEU A 163 -54.81 -23.37 29.98
C LEU A 163 -54.35 -24.17 28.75
N ARG A 164 -53.06 -24.53 28.69
CA ARG A 164 -52.49 -25.28 27.58
C ARG A 164 -53.00 -26.73 27.57
N LEU A 165 -52.97 -27.39 28.72
CA LEU A 165 -53.40 -28.79 28.89
C LEU A 165 -54.90 -28.98 28.58
N ASP A 166 -55.72 -27.97 28.89
CA ASP A 166 -57.17 -28.03 28.70
C ASP A 166 -57.61 -27.73 27.26
N ASN A 167 -56.91 -26.85 26.54
CA ASN A 167 -57.37 -26.32 25.25
C ASN A 167 -56.58 -26.79 24.01
N LEU A 168 -55.34 -27.27 24.16
CA LEU A 168 -54.50 -27.69 23.04
C LEU A 168 -54.46 -29.23 22.85
N PRO A 169 -54.22 -29.73 21.63
CA PRO A 169 -54.06 -31.15 21.37
C PRO A 169 -52.83 -31.75 22.06
N LYS A 170 -52.87 -33.06 22.33
CA LYS A 170 -51.77 -33.82 22.96
C LYS A 170 -50.44 -33.71 22.23
N GLU A 171 -50.47 -33.49 20.91
CA GLU A 171 -49.28 -33.30 20.07
C GLU A 171 -48.48 -32.03 20.41
N LEU A 172 -49.15 -31.00 20.95
CA LEU A 172 -48.53 -29.74 21.43
C LEU A 172 -48.21 -29.78 22.94
N THR A 173 -48.46 -30.93 23.58
CA THR A 173 -48.30 -31.13 25.02
C THR A 173 -47.02 -31.89 25.28
N GLU A 174 -45.94 -31.17 25.53
CA GLU A 174 -44.66 -31.76 25.88
C GLU A 174 -44.68 -32.42 27.26
N LYS A 175 -43.82 -33.44 27.42
CA LYS A 175 -43.60 -34.11 28.70
C LYS A 175 -43.18 -33.13 29.80
N LEU A 176 -42.39 -32.12 29.42
CA LEU A 176 -41.92 -31.07 30.33
C LEU A 176 -43.09 -30.30 30.99
N PHE A 177 -44.15 -30.00 30.25
CA PHE A 177 -45.31 -29.28 30.77
C PHE A 177 -46.04 -30.08 31.84
N ILE A 178 -46.24 -31.38 31.62
CA ILE A 178 -46.89 -32.28 32.58
C ILE A 178 -46.03 -32.46 33.83
N GLU A 179 -44.72 -32.67 33.65
CA GLU A 179 -43.75 -32.79 34.75
C GLU A 179 -43.76 -31.53 35.63
N LEU A 180 -43.62 -30.35 35.02
CA LEU A 180 -43.59 -29.08 35.75
C LEU A 180 -44.94 -28.77 36.39
N TYR A 181 -46.06 -28.97 35.70
CA TYR A 181 -47.39 -28.76 36.28
C TYR A 181 -47.58 -29.58 37.55
N THR A 182 -47.24 -30.88 37.50
CA THR A 182 -47.39 -31.79 38.65
C THR A 182 -46.51 -31.36 39.82
N ILE A 183 -45.24 -31.04 39.56
CA ILE A 183 -44.27 -30.63 40.59
C ILE A 183 -44.70 -29.29 41.23
N ILE A 184 -45.13 -28.33 40.41
CA ILE A 184 -45.58 -27.01 40.87
C ILE A 184 -46.88 -27.11 41.67
N ASP A 185 -47.86 -27.91 41.21
CA ASP A 185 -49.13 -28.11 41.90
C ASP A 185 -48.93 -28.73 43.30
N ILE A 186 -48.06 -29.75 43.40
CA ILE A 186 -47.72 -30.37 44.69
C ILE A 186 -47.05 -29.35 45.61
N PHE A 187 -46.08 -28.59 45.10
CA PHE A 187 -45.34 -27.63 45.91
C PHE A 187 -46.21 -26.48 46.42
N LEU A 188 -47.07 -25.92 45.56
CA LEU A 188 -47.96 -24.81 45.95
C LEU A 188 -49.03 -25.21 46.97
N LYS A 189 -49.26 -26.51 47.20
CA LYS A 189 -50.15 -27.05 48.24
C LYS A 189 -49.45 -27.26 49.60
N ASN A 190 -48.16 -26.95 49.72
CA ASN A 190 -47.42 -27.10 50.98
C ASN A 190 -47.81 -26.01 51.99
N ASP A 191 -48.27 -26.42 53.18
CA ASP A 191 -48.67 -25.54 54.29
C ASP A 191 -47.55 -24.56 54.72
N GLU A 192 -46.28 -24.91 54.55
CA GLU A 192 -45.15 -24.01 54.87
C GLU A 192 -45.15 -22.72 54.04
N LEU A 193 -45.74 -22.74 52.84
CA LEU A 193 -45.83 -21.58 51.95
C LEU A 193 -46.89 -20.56 52.38
N GLU A 194 -47.77 -20.89 53.33
CA GLU A 194 -48.74 -19.94 53.90
C GLU A 194 -48.06 -18.71 54.53
N GLU A 195 -46.80 -18.86 54.98
CA GLU A 195 -46.01 -17.76 55.53
C GLU A 195 -45.58 -16.72 54.46
N VAL A 196 -45.46 -17.14 53.19
CA VAL A 196 -44.97 -16.29 52.08
C VAL A 196 -46.05 -15.32 51.64
N LYS A 197 -45.83 -14.01 51.85
CA LYS A 197 -46.83 -12.99 51.51
C LYS A 197 -46.94 -12.76 49.99
N ARG A 198 -48.02 -12.10 49.56
CA ARG A 198 -48.21 -11.73 48.15
C ARG A 198 -47.06 -10.84 47.63
N TRP A 199 -46.64 -11.08 46.40
CA TRP A 199 -45.74 -10.19 45.68
C TRP A 199 -46.40 -8.81 45.46
N THR A 200 -45.65 -7.74 45.65
CA THR A 200 -46.14 -6.35 45.59
C THR A 200 -45.48 -5.51 44.49
N ASN A 201 -44.88 -6.14 43.47
CA ASN A 201 -44.15 -5.47 42.38
C ASN A 201 -43.06 -4.51 42.87
N LEU A 202 -42.22 -4.97 43.80
CA LEU A 202 -41.06 -4.22 44.26
C LEU A 202 -39.98 -4.18 43.16
N PRO A 203 -39.20 -3.09 43.02
CA PRO A 203 -38.06 -3.05 42.10
C PRO A 203 -37.03 -4.14 42.46
N PRO A 204 -36.24 -4.64 41.49
CA PRO A 204 -35.28 -5.70 41.75
C PRO A 204 -34.25 -5.20 42.77
N ASN A 205 -34.14 -5.90 43.90
CA ASN A 205 -33.13 -5.58 44.90
C ASN A 205 -31.78 -6.22 44.52
N ASN A 206 -30.67 -5.73 45.09
CA ASN A 206 -29.32 -6.26 44.80
C ASN A 206 -29.22 -7.77 45.06
N THR A 207 -30.03 -8.29 45.99
CA THR A 207 -29.98 -9.69 46.37
C THR A 207 -30.55 -10.61 45.31
N LEU A 208 -31.68 -10.23 44.73
CA LEU A 208 -32.33 -10.90 43.62
C LEU A 208 -31.46 -10.90 42.35
N LEU A 209 -30.75 -9.80 42.09
CA LEU A 209 -29.85 -9.68 40.93
C LEU A 209 -28.50 -10.39 41.13
N SER A 210 -28.05 -10.58 42.38
CA SER A 210 -26.79 -11.27 42.69
C SER A 210 -26.89 -12.79 42.69
N ASP A 211 -28.08 -13.35 42.95
CA ASP A 211 -28.29 -14.80 42.99
C ASP A 211 -28.54 -15.35 41.58
N GLN A 212 -27.75 -16.34 41.16
CA GLN A 212 -27.80 -16.90 39.80
C GLN A 212 -29.18 -17.50 39.45
N ASN A 213 -29.87 -18.12 40.41
CA ASN A 213 -31.14 -18.81 40.16
C ASN A 213 -32.32 -17.83 40.27
N TYR A 214 -32.37 -16.98 41.30
CA TYR A 214 -33.44 -15.97 41.40
C TYR A 214 -33.37 -14.92 40.29
N ARG A 215 -32.17 -14.56 39.80
CA ARG A 215 -32.02 -13.68 38.64
C ARG A 215 -32.64 -14.29 37.37
N LYS A 216 -32.46 -15.60 37.15
CA LYS A 216 -33.09 -16.30 36.01
C LYS A 216 -34.61 -16.29 36.13
N ILE A 217 -35.16 -16.53 37.33
CA ILE A 217 -36.61 -16.43 37.59
C ILE A 217 -37.12 -15.01 37.36
N TRP A 218 -36.39 -13.98 37.81
CA TRP A 218 -36.78 -12.60 37.58
C TRP A 218 -36.85 -12.22 36.10
N ASN A 219 -35.85 -12.65 35.30
CA ASN A 219 -35.86 -12.42 33.87
C ASN A 219 -37.06 -13.13 33.22
N ALA A 220 -37.28 -14.40 33.56
CA ALA A 220 -38.43 -15.17 33.07
C ALA A 220 -39.78 -14.60 33.52
N TRP A 221 -39.87 -14.02 34.72
CA TRP A 221 -41.08 -13.32 35.18
C TRP A 221 -41.38 -12.08 34.35
N ASN A 222 -40.37 -11.31 33.97
CA ASN A 222 -40.58 -10.17 33.07
C ASN A 222 -41.00 -10.64 31.67
N GLU A 223 -40.34 -11.67 31.12
CA GLU A 223 -40.76 -12.30 29.84
C GLU A 223 -42.21 -12.79 29.90
N LEU A 224 -42.60 -13.44 31.00
CA LEU A 224 -43.96 -13.94 31.20
C LEU A 224 -45.01 -12.82 31.34
N ARG A 225 -44.64 -11.68 31.94
CA ARG A 225 -45.54 -10.51 32.06
C ARG A 225 -45.79 -9.86 30.70
N ASP A 226 -44.77 -9.86 29.85
CA ASP A 226 -44.83 -9.23 28.54
C ASP A 226 -45.43 -10.22 27.48
N LEU A 227 -45.72 -11.46 27.87
CA LEU A 227 -46.27 -12.52 27.00
C LEU A 227 -47.51 -12.08 26.21
N ASP A 228 -48.49 -11.45 26.84
CA ASP A 228 -49.71 -11.00 26.14
C ASP A 228 -49.40 -9.88 25.14
N ILE A 229 -48.46 -8.98 25.47
CA ILE A 229 -47.98 -7.94 24.56
C ILE A 229 -47.30 -8.59 23.35
N ASP A 230 -46.49 -9.62 23.59
CA ASP A 230 -45.83 -10.37 22.52
C ASP A 230 -46.84 -11.09 21.62
N ILE A 231 -47.90 -11.72 22.18
CA ILE A 231 -48.99 -12.31 21.40
C ILE A 231 -49.74 -11.26 20.56
N GLU A 232 -50.02 -10.08 21.12
CA GLU A 232 -50.68 -9.00 20.38
C GLU A 232 -49.83 -8.54 19.17
N LYS A 233 -48.50 -8.51 19.31
CA LYS A 233 -47.60 -8.22 18.18
C LYS A 233 -47.73 -9.25 17.05
N TYR A 234 -47.97 -10.53 17.34
CA TYR A 234 -48.14 -11.58 16.33
C TYR A 234 -49.48 -11.50 15.60
N SER A 235 -50.49 -10.91 16.22
CA SER A 235 -51.82 -10.76 15.61
C SER A 235 -51.98 -9.49 14.78
N ASN A 236 -51.00 -8.57 14.81
CA ASN A 236 -51.01 -7.39 13.98
C ASN A 236 -50.92 -7.78 12.50
N LYS A 237 -52.02 -7.58 11.76
CA LYS A 237 -52.18 -8.00 10.36
C LYS A 237 -51.00 -7.62 9.44
N SER A 238 -50.46 -6.41 9.54
CA SER A 238 -49.38 -5.96 8.64
C SER A 238 -48.03 -6.64 8.94
N GLU A 239 -47.79 -6.99 10.19
CA GLU A 239 -46.51 -7.54 10.64
C GLU A 239 -46.51 -9.07 10.60
N ALA A 240 -47.67 -9.65 10.88
CA ALA A 240 -47.89 -11.08 10.88
C ALA A 240 -47.73 -11.70 9.47
N TYR A 241 -48.25 -11.06 8.41
CA TYR A 241 -48.02 -11.54 7.04
C TYR A 241 -46.53 -11.57 6.67
N LYS A 242 -45.76 -10.54 7.04
CA LYS A 242 -44.29 -10.54 6.80
C LYS A 242 -43.59 -11.68 7.53
N ARG A 243 -43.98 -11.98 8.76
CA ARG A 243 -43.42 -13.08 9.56
C ARG A 243 -43.81 -14.45 9.01
N ILE A 244 -45.03 -14.60 8.48
CA ILE A 244 -45.49 -15.82 7.79
C ILE A 244 -44.67 -16.03 6.53
N ASP A 245 -44.47 -14.99 5.73
CA ASP A 245 -43.63 -15.05 4.53
C ASP A 245 -42.20 -15.52 4.85
N ILE A 246 -41.61 -15.08 5.98
CA ILE A 246 -40.29 -15.53 6.44
C ILE A 246 -40.29 -17.03 6.75
N VAL A 247 -41.28 -17.53 7.50
CA VAL A 247 -41.37 -18.96 7.83
C VAL A 247 -41.59 -19.81 6.59
N ASP A 248 -42.43 -19.35 5.67
CA ASP A 248 -42.63 -20.00 4.38
C ASP A 248 -41.35 -20.00 3.54
N ASN A 249 -40.57 -18.92 3.58
CA ASN A 249 -39.24 -18.87 2.96
C ASN A 249 -38.28 -19.89 3.58
N LEU A 250 -38.22 -20.03 4.91
CA LEU A 250 -37.36 -21.03 5.59
C LEU A 250 -37.76 -22.47 5.21
N LYS A 251 -39.07 -22.79 5.24
CA LYS A 251 -39.59 -24.08 4.78
C LYS A 251 -39.23 -24.34 3.31
N LYS A 252 -39.37 -23.31 2.47
CA LYS A 252 -39.06 -23.37 1.04
C LYS A 252 -37.58 -23.59 0.80
N ILE A 253 -36.70 -22.99 1.59
CA ILE A 253 -35.24 -23.22 1.56
C ILE A 253 -34.93 -24.69 1.85
N LEU A 254 -35.49 -25.27 2.91
CA LEU A 254 -35.27 -26.68 3.26
C LEU A 254 -35.79 -27.62 2.16
N LYS A 255 -36.99 -27.35 1.62
CA LYS A 255 -37.53 -28.10 0.48
C LYS A 255 -36.64 -27.98 -0.75
N ALA A 256 -36.19 -26.78 -1.09
CA ALA A 256 -35.29 -26.55 -2.21
C ALA A 256 -33.94 -27.26 -2.01
N ARG A 257 -33.38 -27.23 -0.80
CA ARG A 257 -32.16 -27.96 -0.45
C ARG A 257 -32.30 -29.47 -0.69
N GLY A 258 -33.43 -30.07 -0.30
CA GLY A 258 -33.75 -31.48 -0.59
C GLY A 258 -33.91 -31.80 -2.09
N ASN A 259 -34.10 -30.78 -2.93
CA ASN A 259 -34.17 -30.91 -4.39
C ASN A 259 -32.89 -30.40 -5.07
N ASN A 260 -31.74 -30.49 -4.39
CA ASN A 260 -30.39 -30.16 -4.89
C ASN A 260 -30.16 -28.68 -5.24
N TYR A 261 -30.93 -27.75 -4.66
CA TYR A 261 -30.57 -26.33 -4.72
C TYR A 261 -29.40 -26.05 -3.75
N ILE A 262 -28.46 -25.22 -4.18
CA ILE A 262 -27.33 -24.77 -3.38
C ILE A 262 -27.58 -23.33 -2.96
N PHE A 263 -27.44 -23.04 -1.68
CA PHE A 263 -27.60 -21.70 -1.15
C PHE A 263 -26.22 -21.10 -0.85
N PRO A 264 -25.94 -19.87 -1.30
CA PRO A 264 -24.78 -19.13 -0.83
C PRO A 264 -24.95 -18.74 0.63
N GLN A 265 -23.85 -18.74 1.38
CA GLN A 265 -23.87 -18.40 2.79
C GLN A 265 -24.36 -16.97 3.02
N LEU A 266 -25.21 -16.78 4.03
CA LEU A 266 -25.86 -15.51 4.35
C LEU A 266 -25.97 -15.30 5.87
N PRO A 267 -25.69 -14.09 6.39
CA PRO A 267 -26.04 -13.71 7.74
C PRO A 267 -27.53 -13.40 7.88
N PHE A 268 -28.08 -13.73 9.04
CA PHE A 268 -29.42 -13.40 9.48
C PHE A 268 -29.36 -12.61 10.78
N LYS A 269 -30.18 -11.57 10.85
CA LYS A 269 -30.42 -10.85 12.10
C LYS A 269 -31.66 -11.43 12.76
N VAL A 270 -31.49 -12.02 13.94
CA VAL A 270 -32.59 -12.59 14.72
C VAL A 270 -32.85 -11.72 15.94
N ASP A 271 -34.02 -11.07 15.99
CA ASP A 271 -34.53 -10.40 17.18
C ASP A 271 -35.62 -11.27 17.80
N ILE A 272 -35.30 -11.87 18.95
CA ILE A 272 -36.21 -12.78 19.65
C ILE A 272 -37.33 -12.01 20.36
N LYS A 273 -37.06 -10.79 20.84
CA LYS A 273 -38.07 -9.99 21.57
C LYS A 273 -39.14 -9.45 20.64
N ASP A 274 -38.74 -9.12 19.41
CA ASP A 274 -39.67 -8.71 18.37
C ASP A 274 -40.03 -9.84 17.40
N TYR A 275 -39.48 -11.04 17.62
CA TYR A 275 -39.69 -12.25 16.84
C TYR A 275 -39.57 -12.00 15.34
N LYS A 276 -38.41 -11.50 14.95
CA LYS A 276 -38.05 -11.17 13.56
C LYS A 276 -36.80 -11.92 13.16
N ILE A 277 -36.82 -12.46 11.94
CA ILE A 277 -35.64 -12.95 11.23
C ILE A 277 -35.54 -12.08 9.99
N GLU A 278 -34.48 -11.29 9.91
CA GLU A 278 -34.22 -10.42 8.76
C GLU A 278 -32.95 -10.91 8.07
N GLU A 279 -33.08 -11.31 6.81
CA GLU A 279 -31.93 -11.54 5.94
C GLU A 279 -31.27 -10.20 5.58
N ASP A 280 -29.94 -10.16 5.62
CA ASP A 280 -29.18 -8.96 5.24
C ASP A 280 -29.33 -8.65 3.74
N ARG A 281 -29.65 -9.68 2.95
CA ARG A 281 -29.78 -9.64 1.49
C ARG A 281 -30.84 -10.63 1.02
N PRO A 282 -31.50 -10.39 -0.13
CA PRO A 282 -32.45 -11.33 -0.70
C PRO A 282 -31.85 -12.74 -0.85
N ILE A 283 -32.59 -13.75 -0.41
CA ILE A 283 -32.13 -15.13 -0.44
C ILE A 283 -32.07 -15.61 -1.90
N MET A 284 -30.84 -15.87 -2.36
CA MET A 284 -30.55 -16.43 -3.67
C MET A 284 -30.30 -17.93 -3.55
N ALA A 285 -30.53 -18.66 -4.63
CA ALA A 285 -30.17 -20.07 -4.73
C ALA A 285 -29.57 -20.36 -6.11
N ILE A 286 -28.69 -21.35 -6.18
CA ILE A 286 -28.21 -21.93 -7.42
C ILE A 286 -29.08 -23.16 -7.69
N SER A 287 -29.80 -23.15 -8.81
CA SER A 287 -30.65 -24.26 -9.22
C SER A 287 -29.83 -25.49 -9.64
N PRO A 288 -30.44 -26.69 -9.71
CA PRO A 288 -29.79 -27.89 -10.23
C PRO A 288 -29.21 -27.72 -11.64
N GLU A 289 -29.79 -26.83 -12.44
CA GLU A 289 -29.30 -26.44 -13.77
C GLU A 289 -28.19 -25.37 -13.73
N ASN A 290 -27.59 -25.12 -12.57
CA ASN A 290 -26.52 -24.16 -12.32
C ASN A 290 -26.88 -22.70 -12.67
N LYS A 291 -28.12 -22.28 -12.39
CA LYS A 291 -28.59 -20.90 -12.59
C LYS A 291 -28.88 -20.22 -11.27
N LEU A 292 -28.46 -18.96 -11.15
CA LEU A 292 -28.80 -18.15 -9.99
C LEU A 292 -30.28 -17.72 -10.09
N VAL A 293 -31.06 -18.05 -9.08
CA VAL A 293 -32.50 -17.75 -8.99
C VAL A 293 -32.82 -17.15 -7.63
N LYS A 294 -33.80 -16.24 -7.56
CA LYS A 294 -34.32 -15.74 -6.29
C LYS A 294 -35.19 -16.81 -5.65
N LEU A 295 -35.19 -16.88 -4.32
CA LEU A 295 -36.06 -17.81 -3.59
C LEU A 295 -37.54 -17.64 -3.99
N ALA A 296 -37.99 -16.40 -4.24
CA ALA A 296 -39.35 -16.08 -4.70
C ALA A 296 -39.73 -16.82 -6.00
N ASP A 297 -38.79 -16.97 -6.93
CA ASP A 297 -39.03 -17.54 -8.26
C ASP A 297 -39.10 -19.07 -8.28
N ILE A 298 -38.66 -19.73 -7.19
CA ILE A 298 -38.71 -21.18 -7.06
C ILE A 298 -40.18 -21.61 -6.85
N LYS A 299 -40.74 -22.40 -7.78
CA LYS A 299 -42.13 -22.86 -7.65
C LYS A 299 -42.23 -24.03 -6.67
N ASN A 300 -43.02 -23.87 -5.59
CA ASN A 300 -43.26 -24.92 -4.58
C ASN A 300 -43.76 -26.24 -5.19
N THR A 301 -44.54 -26.18 -6.27
CA THR A 301 -45.08 -27.37 -6.97
C THR A 301 -44.01 -28.28 -7.57
N LYS A 302 -42.76 -27.81 -7.69
CA LYS A 302 -41.62 -28.59 -8.22
C LYS A 302 -40.76 -29.25 -7.14
N LEU A 303 -41.03 -29.00 -5.85
CA LEU A 303 -40.21 -29.47 -4.74
C LEU A 303 -40.83 -30.73 -4.09
N LYS A 304 -40.06 -31.81 -3.99
CA LYS A 304 -40.45 -32.99 -3.18
C LYS A 304 -40.38 -32.69 -1.67
N GLU A 305 -41.24 -33.33 -0.88
CA GLU A 305 -41.47 -33.00 0.54
C GLU A 305 -40.43 -33.49 1.56
N LYS A 306 -39.30 -34.10 1.16
CA LYS A 306 -38.36 -34.66 2.16
C LYS A 306 -36.93 -34.13 2.01
N TYR A 307 -36.50 -33.37 3.02
CA TYR A 307 -35.10 -33.15 3.35
C TYR A 307 -34.77 -33.97 4.60
N ASN A 308 -33.98 -35.03 4.45
CA ASN A 308 -33.46 -35.84 5.56
C ASN A 308 -32.01 -36.17 5.23
N ARG A 309 -31.09 -35.24 5.54
CA ARG A 309 -29.66 -35.47 5.38
C ARG A 309 -28.99 -35.21 6.72
N LYS A 310 -28.42 -36.26 7.30
CA LYS A 310 -27.48 -36.16 8.43
C LYS A 310 -26.09 -36.32 7.84
N GLU A 311 -25.32 -35.24 7.82
CA GLU A 311 -23.87 -35.36 7.66
C GLU A 311 -23.27 -35.34 9.07
N GLU A 312 -22.52 -36.39 9.43
CA GLU A 312 -21.80 -36.44 10.69
C GLU A 312 -20.67 -35.42 10.67
N GLU A 313 -20.54 -34.65 11.75
CA GLU A 313 -19.48 -33.66 11.91
C GLU A 313 -18.14 -34.39 12.10
N VAL A 314 -17.27 -34.35 11.09
CA VAL A 314 -15.92 -34.95 11.17
C VAL A 314 -15.00 -33.95 11.86
N LEU A 315 -14.85 -34.10 13.17
CA LEU A 315 -13.91 -33.32 13.98
C LEU A 315 -12.61 -34.10 14.17
N ILE A 316 -11.47 -33.44 13.98
CA ILE A 316 -10.18 -34.05 14.27
C ILE A 316 -9.88 -33.91 15.75
N ASN A 317 -9.61 -35.03 16.42
CA ASN A 317 -9.28 -35.06 17.84
C ASN A 317 -8.13 -36.04 18.10
N GLU A 318 -6.90 -35.53 18.01
CA GLU A 318 -5.68 -36.31 18.15
C GLU A 318 -4.71 -35.63 19.12
N LYS A 319 -3.94 -36.42 19.87
CA LYS A 319 -3.01 -35.86 20.87
C LYS A 319 -1.93 -34.97 20.24
N ILE A 320 -1.45 -35.35 19.06
CA ILE A 320 -0.45 -34.65 18.25
C ILE A 320 -0.96 -34.57 16.83
N ILE A 321 -0.96 -33.37 16.25
CA ILE A 321 -1.35 -33.13 14.86
C ILE A 321 -0.26 -32.36 14.15
N SER A 322 0.08 -32.76 12.94
CA SER A 322 0.95 -32.06 12.01
C SER A 322 0.12 -31.49 10.85
N THR A 323 0.31 -30.21 10.50
CA THR A 323 -0.48 -29.55 9.44
C THR A 323 0.21 -28.34 8.80
N ASP A 324 -0.26 -27.93 7.62
CA ASP A 324 0.07 -26.65 6.99
C ASP A 324 -1.20 -25.78 6.92
N LEU A 325 -1.21 -24.66 7.66
CA LEU A 325 -2.39 -23.79 7.82
C LEU A 325 -2.55 -22.74 6.71
N PHE A 326 -1.61 -22.63 5.77
CA PHE A 326 -1.64 -21.60 4.72
C PHE A 326 -2.59 -21.93 3.57
N HIS A 327 -3.23 -23.10 3.62
CA HIS A 327 -4.24 -23.55 2.67
C HIS A 327 -5.65 -23.38 3.23
N ILE A 328 -6.61 -23.16 2.33
CA ILE A 328 -8.04 -23.04 2.68
C ILE A 328 -8.56 -24.37 3.25
N LYS A 329 -8.08 -25.48 2.71
CA LYS A 329 -8.34 -26.84 3.21
C LYS A 329 -7.02 -27.46 3.67
N PRO A 330 -6.58 -27.20 4.91
CA PRO A 330 -5.34 -27.76 5.44
C PRO A 330 -5.38 -29.28 5.48
N ILE A 331 -4.21 -29.89 5.28
CA ILE A 331 -4.01 -31.32 5.44
C ILE A 331 -3.54 -31.59 6.86
N CYS A 332 -4.18 -32.54 7.55
CA CYS A 332 -3.83 -32.91 8.91
C CYS A 332 -3.30 -34.34 8.95
N VAL A 333 -2.22 -34.56 9.69
CA VAL A 333 -1.57 -35.86 9.84
C VAL A 333 -1.38 -36.15 11.34
N ASN A 334 -1.68 -37.37 11.78
CA ASN A 334 -1.46 -37.78 13.17
C ASN A 334 0.00 -38.21 13.43
N GLU A 335 0.34 -38.61 14.66
CA GLU A 335 1.70 -39.05 15.03
C GLU A 335 2.18 -40.34 14.33
N ASN A 336 1.28 -41.07 13.69
CA ASN A 336 1.56 -42.30 12.94
C ASN A 336 1.69 -42.06 11.43
N ASP A 337 1.78 -40.80 11.01
CA ASP A 337 1.84 -40.38 9.61
C ASP A 337 0.56 -40.70 8.81
N GLU A 338 -0.57 -40.94 9.49
CA GLU A 338 -1.86 -41.17 8.84
C GLU A 338 -2.55 -39.84 8.51
N ILE A 339 -2.98 -39.70 7.25
CA ILE A 339 -3.72 -38.52 6.78
C ILE A 339 -5.15 -38.57 7.33
N LEU A 340 -5.54 -37.51 8.02
CA LEU A 340 -6.87 -37.34 8.62
C LEU A 340 -7.77 -36.58 7.66
N ASN A 341 -9.04 -37.00 7.56
CA ASN A 341 -9.98 -36.38 6.64
C ASN A 341 -10.46 -35.01 7.16
N PHE A 342 -9.95 -33.93 6.57
CA PHE A 342 -10.39 -32.57 6.83
C PHE A 342 -11.20 -32.05 5.63
N ASN A 343 -12.54 -32.04 5.77
CA ASN A 343 -13.43 -31.60 4.68
C ASN A 343 -13.82 -30.12 4.74
N ASN A 344 -13.53 -29.48 5.87
CA ASN A 344 -13.97 -28.13 6.18
C ASN A 344 -13.04 -27.09 5.56
N LYS A 345 -13.52 -25.85 5.41
CA LYS A 345 -12.76 -24.73 4.84
C LYS A 345 -12.43 -23.71 5.92
N ILE A 346 -11.23 -23.16 5.91
CA ILE A 346 -10.85 -22.05 6.79
C ILE A 346 -11.15 -20.74 6.04
N LEU A 347 -12.45 -20.39 5.96
CA LEU A 347 -12.94 -19.19 5.28
C LEU A 347 -14.00 -18.45 6.10
N PHE A 348 -13.99 -17.13 5.95
CA PHE A 348 -14.96 -16.21 6.54
C PHE A 348 -15.41 -15.16 5.54
N GLN A 349 -16.65 -14.70 5.69
CA GLN A 349 -17.16 -13.55 4.94
C GLN A 349 -17.71 -12.47 5.86
N GLN A 350 -17.38 -11.22 5.53
CA GLN A 350 -17.91 -10.04 6.16
C GLN A 350 -18.84 -9.29 5.20
N PHE A 351 -20.10 -9.16 5.59
CA PHE A 351 -21.14 -8.53 4.77
C PHE A 351 -21.34 -7.05 5.11
N SER A 352 -21.06 -6.66 6.36
CA SER A 352 -21.11 -5.29 6.88
C SER A 352 -20.18 -5.17 8.10
N GLN A 353 -20.05 -3.99 8.72
CA GLN A 353 -19.10 -3.76 9.83
C GLN A 353 -19.25 -4.76 10.98
N ASN A 354 -20.47 -5.25 11.23
CA ASN A 354 -20.78 -6.18 12.33
C ASN A 354 -21.31 -7.54 11.86
N ASN A 355 -21.50 -7.76 10.55
CA ASN A 355 -22.10 -9.00 10.04
C ASN A 355 -21.03 -9.97 9.52
N PHE A 356 -20.75 -11.03 10.28
CA PHE A 356 -19.72 -12.04 9.98
C PHE A 356 -20.29 -13.45 9.97
N VAL A 357 -19.91 -14.22 8.95
CA VAL A 357 -20.32 -15.62 8.80
C VAL A 357 -19.14 -16.53 8.51
N SER A 358 -19.14 -17.69 9.15
CA SER A 358 -18.22 -18.78 8.83
C SER A 358 -18.63 -19.42 7.50
N CYS A 359 -17.65 -19.69 6.64
CA CYS A 359 -17.84 -20.40 5.38
C CYS A 359 -17.27 -21.82 5.39
N GLU A 360 -17.14 -22.40 6.59
CA GLU A 360 -16.55 -23.71 6.84
C GLU A 360 -17.12 -24.80 5.92
N LYS A 361 -18.44 -24.85 5.83
CA LYS A 361 -19.18 -25.90 5.15
C LYS A 361 -19.97 -25.40 3.94
N SER A 362 -19.85 -24.11 3.63
CA SER A 362 -20.51 -23.49 2.49
C SER A 362 -20.18 -24.22 1.19
N GLN A 363 -21.21 -24.39 0.37
CA GLN A 363 -21.10 -24.88 -1.01
C GLN A 363 -21.13 -23.74 -2.03
N ALA A 364 -21.61 -22.57 -1.63
CA ALA A 364 -21.51 -21.36 -2.40
C ALA A 364 -21.23 -20.16 -1.48
N ILE A 365 -20.51 -19.16 -2.00
CA ILE A 365 -20.25 -17.90 -1.31
C ILE A 365 -20.38 -16.73 -2.28
N PHE A 366 -20.61 -15.53 -1.74
CA PHE A 366 -20.66 -14.31 -2.53
C PHE A 366 -19.27 -13.69 -2.65
N PHE A 367 -18.77 -13.50 -3.86
CA PHE A 367 -17.42 -13.02 -4.10
C PHE A 367 -17.48 -11.70 -4.86
N ASN A 368 -17.73 -10.63 -4.11
CA ASN A 368 -18.11 -9.32 -4.64
C ASN A 368 -17.34 -8.21 -3.91
N GLU A 369 -17.17 -7.04 -4.52
CA GLU A 369 -16.42 -5.91 -3.92
C GLU A 369 -16.97 -5.44 -2.56
N ASN A 370 -18.28 -5.64 -2.31
CA ASN A 370 -18.94 -5.24 -1.06
C ASN A 370 -18.87 -6.32 0.04
N ILE A 371 -18.16 -7.44 -0.18
CA ILE A 371 -18.04 -8.54 0.77
C ILE A 371 -16.58 -8.92 0.88
N GLU A 372 -16.02 -8.74 2.05
CA GLU A 372 -14.64 -9.13 2.30
C GLU A 372 -14.59 -10.61 2.66
N THR A 373 -13.77 -11.37 1.95
CA THR A 373 -13.51 -12.78 2.27
C THR A 373 -12.13 -12.92 2.90
N PHE A 374 -12.02 -13.72 3.97
CA PHE A 374 -10.78 -13.93 4.71
C PHE A 374 -10.47 -15.41 4.87
N SER A 375 -9.18 -15.72 4.89
CA SER A 375 -8.62 -17.02 5.24
C SER A 375 -7.47 -16.84 6.23
N PHE A 376 -6.89 -17.94 6.71
CA PHE A 376 -5.68 -17.88 7.53
C PHE A 376 -4.52 -17.21 6.81
N SER A 377 -4.23 -17.65 5.58
CA SER A 377 -3.15 -17.11 4.74
C SER A 377 -3.36 -15.61 4.48
N LYS A 378 -4.55 -15.21 3.98
CA LYS A 378 -4.86 -13.81 3.70
C LYS A 378 -4.70 -12.94 4.94
N THR A 379 -5.23 -13.38 6.08
CA THR A 379 -5.24 -12.58 7.31
C THR A 379 -3.84 -12.47 7.92
N LEU A 380 -3.03 -13.52 7.82
CA LEU A 380 -1.65 -13.49 8.30
C LEU A 380 -0.79 -12.61 7.40
N PHE A 381 -0.85 -12.79 6.08
CA PHE A 381 -0.07 -11.96 5.14
C PHE A 381 -0.56 -10.51 5.10
N SER A 382 -1.88 -10.25 5.17
CA SER A 382 -2.39 -8.88 5.27
C SER A 382 -1.95 -8.21 6.56
N LYS A 383 -1.91 -8.94 7.68
CA LYS A 383 -1.39 -8.41 8.95
C LYS A 383 0.11 -8.16 8.90
N ILE A 384 0.87 -9.07 8.28
CA ILE A 384 2.31 -8.92 8.06
C ILE A 384 2.61 -7.70 7.17
N LEU A 385 1.69 -7.36 6.27
CA LEU A 385 1.89 -6.30 5.27
C LEU A 385 1.25 -4.96 5.67
N ASN A 386 0.17 -4.92 6.46
CA ASN A 386 -0.56 -3.69 6.85
C ASN A 386 -1.28 -3.85 8.21
N GLU A 387 -0.95 -2.99 9.18
CA GLU A 387 -1.52 -3.00 10.54
C GLU A 387 -2.75 -2.11 10.69
N ASN A 388 -3.92 -2.72 10.81
CA ASN A 388 -5.13 -2.06 11.35
C ASN A 388 -5.74 -2.95 12.44
N ASP A 389 -6.37 -2.38 13.47
CA ASP A 389 -7.03 -3.15 14.56
C ASP A 389 -8.07 -4.19 14.02
N LYS A 390 -8.58 -3.97 12.80
CA LYS A 390 -9.45 -4.89 12.05
C LYS A 390 -8.80 -6.25 11.78
N THR A 391 -7.50 -6.34 11.48
CA THR A 391 -6.84 -7.61 11.13
C THR A 391 -6.69 -8.54 12.34
N GLU A 392 -6.56 -8.00 13.56
CA GLU A 392 -6.45 -8.81 14.78
C GLU A 392 -7.75 -9.56 15.09
N GLU A 393 -8.89 -8.87 14.96
CA GLU A 393 -10.20 -9.48 15.22
C GLU A 393 -10.54 -10.53 14.14
N ASN A 394 -10.18 -10.27 12.88
CA ASN A 394 -10.32 -11.26 11.81
C ASN A 394 -9.45 -12.51 12.06
N PHE A 395 -8.23 -12.33 12.57
CA PHE A 395 -7.36 -13.45 12.91
C PHE A 395 -7.97 -14.30 14.04
N ARG A 396 -8.54 -13.67 15.07
CA ARG A 396 -9.25 -14.37 16.14
C ARG A 396 -10.41 -15.20 15.61
N ARG A 397 -11.22 -14.66 14.69
CA ARG A 397 -12.32 -15.38 14.05
C ARG A 397 -11.81 -16.61 13.28
N VAL A 398 -10.77 -16.44 12.46
CA VAL A 398 -10.15 -17.54 11.70
C VAL A 398 -9.63 -18.64 12.64
N MET A 399 -8.96 -18.26 13.73
CA MET A 399 -8.46 -19.22 14.72
C MET A 399 -9.57 -20.02 15.41
N LYS A 400 -10.78 -19.47 15.55
CA LYS A 400 -11.92 -20.21 16.13
C LYS A 400 -12.39 -21.36 15.24
N ILE A 401 -12.35 -21.21 13.91
CA ILE A 401 -12.60 -22.33 12.98
C ILE A 401 -11.53 -23.41 13.19
N ILE A 402 -10.26 -23.01 13.26
CA ILE A 402 -9.14 -23.95 13.45
C ILE A 402 -9.28 -24.72 14.78
N GLU A 403 -9.52 -24.03 15.90
CA GLU A 403 -9.72 -24.62 17.22
C GLU A 403 -10.88 -25.63 17.29
N ARG A 404 -11.98 -25.34 16.58
CA ARG A 404 -13.14 -26.23 16.52
C ARG A 404 -12.79 -27.52 15.81
N ASN A 405 -12.20 -27.40 14.64
CA ASN A 405 -12.03 -28.51 13.70
C ASN A 405 -10.78 -29.35 13.99
N ILE A 406 -9.75 -28.75 14.63
CA ILE A 406 -8.46 -29.38 14.93
C ILE A 406 -8.22 -29.31 16.44
N LYS A 407 -8.67 -30.34 17.17
CA LYS A 407 -8.44 -30.47 18.61
C LYS A 407 -7.16 -31.27 18.86
N SER A 408 -6.18 -30.62 19.50
CA SER A 408 -4.91 -31.26 19.85
C SER A 408 -4.21 -30.63 21.04
N ASN A 409 -3.37 -31.42 21.71
CA ASN A 409 -2.47 -30.91 22.76
C ASN A 409 -1.16 -30.35 22.18
N ILE A 410 -0.68 -30.93 21.08
CA ILE A 410 0.57 -30.54 20.41
C ILE A 410 0.27 -30.31 18.93
N LEU A 411 0.36 -29.06 18.51
CA LEU A 411 0.26 -28.69 17.10
C LEU A 411 1.68 -28.55 16.52
N ASN A 412 2.04 -29.42 15.59
CA ASN A 412 3.18 -29.24 14.72
C ASN A 412 2.69 -28.54 13.44
N THR A 413 3.35 -27.47 13.01
CA THR A 413 2.95 -26.79 11.78
C THR A 413 4.13 -26.36 10.95
N THR A 414 3.97 -26.46 9.63
CA THR A 414 4.92 -25.91 8.67
C THR A 414 4.66 -24.44 8.42
N PHE A 415 5.69 -23.70 8.03
CA PHE A 415 5.55 -22.33 7.58
C PHE A 415 6.37 -22.06 6.31
N PRO A 416 5.86 -21.22 5.39
CA PRO A 416 6.59 -20.78 4.21
C PRO A 416 7.95 -20.18 4.54
N ASP A 417 8.96 -20.60 3.78
CA ASP A 417 10.33 -20.14 3.94
C ASP A 417 10.54 -18.64 3.69
N ILE A 418 9.57 -17.98 3.03
CA ILE A 418 9.55 -16.52 2.84
C ILE A 418 9.43 -15.74 4.15
N LEU A 419 8.89 -16.36 5.22
CA LEU A 419 8.63 -15.68 6.47
C LEU A 419 9.92 -15.45 7.26
N ASP A 420 10.15 -14.20 7.67
CA ASP A 420 11.27 -13.86 8.54
C ASP A 420 11.01 -14.31 10.00
N PRO A 421 12.04 -14.39 10.86
CA PRO A 421 11.86 -14.84 12.23
C PRO A 421 10.89 -14.00 13.07
N PHE A 422 10.71 -12.70 12.81
CA PHE A 422 9.71 -11.88 13.50
C PHE A 422 8.30 -12.30 13.10
N GLN A 423 8.04 -12.49 11.80
CA GLN A 423 6.74 -12.95 11.28
C GLN A 423 6.38 -14.35 11.81
N VAL A 424 7.37 -15.25 11.84
CA VAL A 424 7.23 -16.59 12.41
C VAL A 424 6.93 -16.54 13.92
N SER A 425 7.52 -15.59 14.65
CA SER A 425 7.20 -15.38 16.08
C SER A 425 5.76 -14.91 16.27
N THR A 426 5.25 -14.03 15.39
CA THR A 426 3.85 -13.59 15.40
C THR A 426 2.92 -14.78 15.17
N LEU A 427 3.20 -15.63 14.18
CA LEU A 427 2.48 -16.88 13.96
C LEU A 427 2.48 -17.78 15.22
N SER A 428 3.65 -18.03 15.80
CA SER A 428 3.78 -18.90 16.98
C SER A 428 3.02 -18.37 18.20
N LYS A 429 3.15 -17.08 18.50
CA LYS A 429 2.42 -16.38 19.58
C LYS A 429 0.92 -16.60 19.44
N LYS A 430 0.38 -16.46 18.23
CA LYS A 430 -1.05 -16.60 18.00
C LYS A 430 -1.54 -18.03 18.15
N LEU A 431 -0.81 -19.01 17.61
CA LEU A 431 -1.17 -20.42 17.75
C LEU A 431 -1.12 -20.88 19.22
N ARG A 432 -0.20 -20.35 20.04
CA ARG A 432 -0.08 -20.67 21.47
C ARG A 432 -1.23 -20.17 22.33
N LEU A 433 -2.05 -19.24 21.82
CA LEU A 433 -3.30 -18.86 22.49
C LEU A 433 -4.33 -19.99 22.46
N SER A 434 -4.27 -20.82 21.42
CA SER A 434 -5.23 -21.88 21.11
C SER A 434 -4.74 -23.27 21.53
N TYR A 435 -3.43 -23.51 21.43
CA TYR A 435 -2.81 -24.82 21.64
C TYR A 435 -1.79 -24.80 22.78
N LYS A 436 -1.80 -25.87 23.60
CA LYS A 436 -0.90 -26.00 24.76
C LYS A 436 0.58 -26.01 24.37
N LYS A 437 0.91 -26.65 23.25
CA LYS A 437 2.28 -26.69 22.70
C LYS A 437 2.23 -26.54 21.19
N VAL A 438 2.99 -25.58 20.68
CA VAL A 438 3.13 -25.34 19.23
C VAL A 438 4.58 -25.54 18.85
N ARG A 439 4.81 -26.35 17.81
CA ARG A 439 6.12 -26.58 17.21
C ARG A 439 6.07 -26.20 15.74
N ILE A 440 6.89 -25.25 15.34
CA ILE A 440 6.98 -24.74 13.98
C ILE A 440 8.20 -25.32 13.26
N LEU A 441 8.08 -25.55 11.96
CA LEU A 441 9.15 -26.07 11.10
C LEU A 441 9.11 -25.38 9.71
N PRO A 442 10.26 -24.91 9.16
CA PRO A 442 10.28 -24.39 7.79
C PRO A 442 9.86 -25.47 6.80
N ARG A 443 9.13 -25.09 5.74
CA ARG A 443 8.75 -26.02 4.67
C ARG A 443 9.98 -26.71 4.06
N SER A 444 11.09 -25.99 3.88
CA SER A 444 12.33 -26.55 3.33
C SER A 444 12.88 -27.71 4.16
N ILE A 445 12.88 -27.60 5.50
CA ILE A 445 13.28 -28.71 6.37
C ILE A 445 12.24 -29.84 6.33
N ALA A 446 10.95 -29.52 6.39
CA ALA A 446 9.90 -30.55 6.30
C ALA A 446 10.03 -31.39 5.01
N SER A 447 10.45 -30.75 3.91
CA SER A 447 10.60 -31.37 2.59
C SER A 447 11.64 -32.48 2.56
N VAL A 448 12.80 -32.30 3.19
CA VAL A 448 13.84 -33.35 3.21
C VAL A 448 13.43 -34.54 4.08
N TYR A 449 12.68 -34.32 5.16
CA TYR A 449 12.12 -35.41 5.97
C TYR A 449 10.93 -36.10 5.32
N ALA A 450 10.24 -35.46 4.37
CA ALA A 450 9.25 -36.13 3.53
C ALA A 450 9.89 -37.23 2.67
N LEU A 451 11.15 -37.01 2.26
CA LEU A 451 11.94 -37.92 1.43
C LEU A 451 12.77 -38.94 2.22
N ASP A 452 12.69 -38.96 3.55
CA ASP A 452 13.49 -39.90 4.35
C ASP A 452 13.15 -41.36 4.01
N ASP A 453 11.88 -41.70 3.73
CA ASP A 453 11.51 -43.06 3.30
C ASP A 453 11.71 -43.32 1.79
N ASN A 454 12.26 -42.36 1.04
CA ASN A 454 12.46 -42.50 -0.40
C ASN A 454 13.81 -43.16 -0.72
N GLU A 455 13.77 -44.44 -1.13
CA GLU A 455 14.98 -45.21 -1.46
C GLU A 455 15.82 -44.57 -2.58
N ILE A 456 15.19 -43.95 -3.57
CA ILE A 456 15.90 -43.29 -4.68
C ILE A 456 16.69 -42.09 -4.14
N PHE A 457 16.05 -41.26 -3.33
CA PHE A 457 16.70 -40.10 -2.73
C PHE A 457 17.84 -40.52 -1.79
N LYS A 458 17.64 -41.54 -0.95
CA LYS A 458 18.67 -42.10 -0.06
C LYS A 458 19.88 -42.68 -0.80
N ASN A 459 19.67 -43.31 -1.95
CA ASN A 459 20.74 -43.91 -2.75
C ASN A 459 21.50 -42.86 -3.58
N GLU A 460 20.81 -41.84 -4.07
CA GLU A 460 21.39 -40.80 -4.92
C GLU A 460 22.10 -39.71 -4.13
N TYR A 461 21.51 -39.25 -3.02
CA TYR A 461 22.07 -38.15 -2.22
C TYR A 461 23.33 -38.59 -1.48
N LYS A 462 24.43 -37.85 -1.66
CA LYS A 462 25.70 -38.07 -0.97
C LYS A 462 25.98 -36.94 0.03
N ASN A 463 26.81 -37.26 1.03
CA ASN A 463 27.27 -36.29 2.03
C ASN A 463 27.78 -34.99 1.36
N ASN A 464 27.33 -33.84 1.88
CA ASN A 464 27.67 -32.49 1.39
C ASN A 464 27.15 -32.11 -0.01
N GLU A 465 26.23 -32.87 -0.62
CA GLU A 465 25.54 -32.46 -1.84
C GLU A 465 24.49 -31.36 -1.57
N ASN A 466 24.18 -30.56 -2.59
CA ASN A 466 23.32 -29.37 -2.51
C ASN A 466 21.87 -29.72 -2.87
N ILE A 467 20.92 -29.19 -2.11
CA ILE A 467 19.49 -29.28 -2.43
C ILE A 467 18.92 -27.86 -2.55
N LEU A 468 18.35 -27.52 -3.69
CA LEU A 468 17.57 -26.29 -3.87
C LEU A 468 16.08 -26.60 -3.78
N ILE A 469 15.42 -25.98 -2.81
CA ILE A 469 13.98 -26.12 -2.61
C ILE A 469 13.29 -24.89 -3.17
N PHE A 470 12.39 -25.07 -4.12
CA PHE A 470 11.57 -24.02 -4.70
C PHE A 470 10.12 -24.09 -4.22
N ASP A 471 9.57 -22.93 -3.86
CA ASP A 471 8.18 -22.75 -3.45
C ASP A 471 7.58 -21.51 -4.16
N ILE A 472 6.25 -21.44 -4.26
CA ILE A 472 5.50 -20.28 -4.75
C ILE A 472 4.60 -19.81 -3.62
N VAL A 473 4.89 -18.62 -3.10
CA VAL A 473 4.17 -18.05 -1.96
C VAL A 473 3.98 -16.56 -2.19
N ASN A 474 2.75 -16.07 -2.03
CA ASN A 474 2.39 -14.66 -2.14
C ASN A 474 2.96 -13.98 -3.42
N LYS A 475 2.72 -14.60 -4.59
CA LYS A 475 3.16 -14.15 -5.92
C LYS A 475 4.68 -14.11 -6.14
N LYS A 476 5.47 -14.73 -5.25
CA LYS A 476 6.92 -14.82 -5.38
C LYS A 476 7.37 -16.27 -5.46
N ILE A 477 8.43 -16.50 -6.25
CA ILE A 477 9.18 -17.74 -6.22
C ILE A 477 10.21 -17.61 -5.11
N THR A 478 10.19 -18.52 -4.16
CA THR A 478 11.23 -18.60 -3.13
C THR A 478 12.12 -19.80 -3.35
N PHE A 479 13.41 -19.65 -3.09
CA PHE A 479 14.36 -20.74 -3.18
C PHE A 479 15.31 -20.78 -1.98
N THR A 480 15.41 -21.95 -1.36
CA THR A 480 16.22 -22.21 -0.16
C THR A 480 17.24 -23.29 -0.46
N LEU A 481 18.52 -23.02 -0.18
CA LEU A 481 19.61 -23.99 -0.29
C LEU A 481 19.74 -24.80 1.01
N LEU A 482 19.80 -26.12 0.89
CA LEU A 482 20.10 -27.06 1.97
C LEU A 482 21.35 -27.88 1.65
N ARG A 483 22.13 -28.19 2.69
CA ARG A 483 23.27 -29.12 2.62
C ARG A 483 23.21 -30.10 3.79
N GLY A 484 23.17 -31.39 3.53
CA GLY A 484 23.19 -32.45 4.54
C GLY A 484 24.63 -32.86 4.86
N LYS A 485 24.98 -32.88 6.16
CA LYS A 485 26.26 -33.37 6.66
C LYS A 485 26.05 -34.62 7.50
N GLU A 486 26.76 -35.70 7.18
CA GLU A 486 26.71 -36.93 7.98
C GLU A 486 27.16 -36.65 9.42
N GLU A 487 26.36 -37.10 10.38
CA GLU A 487 26.65 -36.99 11.80
C GLU A 487 26.78 -38.38 12.42
N GLU A 488 28.01 -38.73 12.85
CA GLU A 488 28.33 -40.02 13.46
C GLU A 488 27.49 -40.31 14.71
N SER A 489 27.04 -39.26 15.39
CA SER A 489 26.33 -39.36 16.67
C SER A 489 24.97 -40.07 16.57
N TYR A 490 24.24 -39.97 15.46
CA TYR A 490 22.85 -40.47 15.37
C TYR A 490 22.52 -41.18 14.04
N SER A 491 23.53 -41.50 13.22
CA SER A 491 23.37 -42.19 11.92
C SER A 491 22.40 -41.50 10.96
N ASN A 492 22.33 -40.16 10.98
CA ASN A 492 21.48 -39.33 10.13
C ASN A 492 22.24 -38.08 9.66
N PHE A 493 21.73 -37.39 8.64
CA PHE A 493 22.24 -36.09 8.22
C PHE A 493 21.79 -34.98 9.18
N ILE A 494 22.70 -34.05 9.48
CA ILE A 494 22.33 -32.72 9.97
C ILE A 494 22.17 -31.81 8.76
N TRP A 495 20.97 -31.26 8.60
CA TRP A 495 20.64 -30.37 7.49
C TRP A 495 21.05 -28.92 7.79
N GLU A 496 21.91 -28.33 6.97
CA GLU A 496 22.25 -26.91 7.03
C GLU A 496 21.35 -26.13 6.08
N ARG A 497 20.44 -25.32 6.63
CA ARG A 497 19.52 -24.42 5.91
C ARG A 497 20.16 -23.08 5.72
N HIS A 498 20.40 -22.72 4.46
CA HIS A 498 20.80 -21.37 4.11
C HIS A 498 19.58 -20.44 4.06
N TRP A 499 19.80 -19.12 4.08
CA TRP A 499 18.70 -18.18 4.00
C TRP A 499 17.96 -18.30 2.66
N THR A 500 16.67 -17.96 2.69
CA THR A 500 15.78 -18.05 1.54
C THR A 500 15.90 -16.81 0.68
N ASN A 501 16.08 -17.01 -0.63
CA ASN A 501 16.02 -15.96 -1.62
C ASN A 501 14.64 -15.93 -2.29
N LYS A 502 14.28 -14.80 -2.90
CA LYS A 502 12.97 -14.60 -3.52
C LYS A 502 13.07 -13.83 -4.84
N LYS A 503 12.20 -14.17 -5.80
CA LYS A 503 12.05 -13.49 -7.10
C LYS A 503 10.55 -13.27 -7.37
N GLU A 504 10.19 -12.07 -7.85
CA GLU A 504 8.81 -11.79 -8.28
C GLU A 504 8.44 -12.68 -9.48
N ILE A 505 7.20 -13.12 -9.53
CA ILE A 505 6.67 -13.88 -10.68
C ILE A 505 6.31 -12.90 -11.80
N ASP A 506 6.69 -13.23 -13.03
CA ASP A 506 6.34 -12.43 -14.19
C ASP A 506 4.83 -12.27 -14.37
N ASN A 507 4.37 -11.07 -14.70
CA ASN A 507 2.94 -10.77 -14.93
C ASN A 507 2.30 -11.66 -16.01
N SER A 508 3.09 -12.19 -16.94
CA SER A 508 2.63 -13.13 -17.97
C SER A 508 2.03 -14.41 -17.39
N PHE A 509 2.50 -14.87 -16.22
CA PHE A 509 1.95 -16.02 -15.52
C PHE A 509 0.53 -15.76 -15.03
N PHE A 510 0.29 -14.60 -14.41
CA PHE A 510 -1.03 -14.21 -13.90
C PHE A 510 -1.99 -13.89 -15.04
N GLN A 511 -1.54 -13.26 -16.13
CA GLN A 511 -2.36 -13.03 -17.33
C GLN A 511 -2.89 -14.36 -17.91
N LYS A 512 -2.05 -15.40 -17.98
CA LYS A 512 -2.51 -16.73 -18.39
C LYS A 512 -3.52 -17.33 -17.41
N LEU A 513 -3.36 -17.10 -16.11
CA LEU A 513 -4.36 -17.54 -15.12
C LEU A 513 -5.70 -16.80 -15.29
N GLU A 514 -5.69 -15.50 -15.60
CA GLU A 514 -6.90 -14.73 -15.92
C GLU A 514 -7.62 -15.34 -17.13
N GLU A 515 -6.87 -15.71 -18.19
CA GLU A 515 -7.41 -16.36 -19.39
C GLU A 515 -8.00 -17.74 -19.10
N ILE A 516 -7.30 -18.57 -18.30
CA ILE A 516 -7.74 -19.92 -17.92
C ILE A 516 -9.03 -19.84 -17.09
N LEU A 517 -9.08 -18.95 -16.10
CA LEU A 517 -10.18 -18.83 -15.15
C LEU A 517 -11.34 -17.99 -15.70
N LYS A 518 -11.10 -17.17 -16.73
CA LYS A 518 -12.11 -16.27 -17.34
C LYS A 518 -12.71 -15.31 -16.31
N ILE A 519 -11.84 -14.74 -15.47
CA ILE A 519 -12.13 -13.72 -14.46
C ILE A 519 -11.25 -12.49 -14.71
N ASP A 520 -11.62 -11.34 -14.14
CA ASP A 520 -10.77 -10.15 -14.18
C ASP A 520 -9.61 -10.24 -13.18
N ASN A 521 -8.62 -9.36 -13.35
CA ASN A 521 -7.44 -9.30 -12.51
C ASN A 521 -7.81 -9.09 -11.02
N LEU A 522 -8.72 -8.17 -10.71
CA LEU A 522 -9.14 -7.89 -9.32
C LEU A 522 -9.69 -9.14 -8.62
N ALA A 523 -10.56 -9.91 -9.29
CA ALA A 523 -11.08 -11.16 -8.76
C ALA A 523 -9.99 -12.24 -8.63
N LEU A 524 -9.04 -12.29 -9.56
CA LEU A 524 -7.89 -13.20 -9.47
C LEU A 524 -6.99 -12.85 -8.28
N GLU A 525 -6.69 -11.56 -8.07
CA GLU A 525 -5.86 -11.11 -6.94
C GLU A 525 -6.52 -11.47 -5.61
N GLU A 526 -7.81 -11.19 -5.46
CA GLU A 526 -8.55 -11.53 -4.26
C GLU A 526 -8.57 -13.05 -4.05
N LEU A 527 -8.81 -13.87 -5.09
CA LEU A 527 -8.82 -15.33 -4.95
C LEU A 527 -7.46 -15.89 -4.56
N TYR A 528 -6.40 -15.40 -5.21
CA TYR A 528 -5.04 -15.80 -4.94
C TYR A 528 -4.61 -15.40 -3.52
N SER A 529 -5.12 -14.28 -3.00
CA SER A 529 -4.83 -13.84 -1.63
C SER A 529 -5.40 -14.77 -0.55
N LEU A 530 -6.47 -15.52 -0.85
CA LEU A 530 -7.14 -16.41 0.11
C LEU A 530 -6.35 -17.69 0.40
N GLY A 531 -5.36 -18.06 -0.39
CA GLY A 531 -4.62 -19.30 -0.20
C GLY A 531 -3.36 -19.31 -1.02
N GLU A 532 -3.00 -20.48 -1.53
CA GLU A 532 -1.90 -20.64 -2.46
C GLU A 532 -2.39 -21.22 -3.79
N ILE A 533 -1.50 -21.39 -4.77
CA ILE A 533 -1.89 -21.85 -6.10
C ILE A 533 -2.54 -23.25 -6.08
N GLU A 534 -2.17 -24.13 -5.15
CA GLU A 534 -2.82 -25.42 -4.93
C GLU A 534 -4.27 -25.29 -4.47
N ASP A 535 -4.65 -24.19 -3.83
CA ASP A 535 -6.04 -23.96 -3.43
C ASP A 535 -6.93 -23.73 -4.65
N LEU A 536 -6.39 -23.17 -5.75
CA LEU A 536 -7.09 -23.13 -7.04
C LEU A 536 -7.32 -24.53 -7.64
N ILE A 537 -6.56 -25.54 -7.20
CA ILE A 537 -6.69 -26.92 -7.66
C ILE A 537 -7.64 -27.72 -6.75
N LYS A 538 -7.42 -27.70 -5.42
CA LYS A 538 -8.15 -28.52 -4.43
C LYS A 538 -8.95 -27.69 -3.42
N GLY A 539 -8.45 -26.54 -3.00
CA GLY A 539 -9.04 -25.70 -1.96
C GLY A 539 -10.47 -25.27 -2.29
N PHE A 540 -10.70 -24.80 -3.52
CA PHE A 540 -12.00 -24.35 -4.03
C PHE A 540 -12.82 -25.46 -4.70
N GLU A 541 -12.38 -26.72 -4.66
CA GLU A 541 -13.13 -27.82 -5.25
C GLU A 541 -14.56 -27.88 -4.68
N LYS A 542 -15.56 -27.91 -5.58
CA LYS A 542 -17.02 -27.89 -5.30
C LYS A 542 -17.55 -26.61 -4.65
N LEU A 543 -16.74 -25.56 -4.49
CA LEU A 543 -17.20 -24.26 -4.03
C LEU A 543 -17.61 -23.40 -5.23
N LYS A 544 -18.83 -22.86 -5.18
CA LYS A 544 -19.33 -21.93 -6.19
C LYS A 544 -19.18 -20.48 -5.73
N LEU A 545 -18.61 -19.64 -6.56
CA LEU A 545 -18.41 -18.22 -6.29
C LEU A 545 -19.42 -17.39 -7.09
N ILE A 546 -20.15 -16.51 -6.42
CA ILE A 546 -21.06 -15.57 -7.10
C ILE A 546 -20.32 -14.26 -7.28
N LEU A 547 -19.96 -13.91 -8.52
CA LEU A 547 -19.21 -12.69 -8.84
C LEU A 547 -20.12 -11.44 -8.94
N ASN A 548 -19.54 -10.24 -9.05
CA ASN A 548 -20.24 -8.94 -9.14
C ASN A 548 -21.42 -8.90 -10.14
N ASN A 549 -21.32 -9.62 -11.27
CA ASN A 549 -22.36 -9.67 -12.31
C ASN A 549 -23.41 -10.78 -12.10
N ASN A 550 -23.55 -11.31 -10.87
CA ASN A 550 -24.35 -12.50 -10.56
C ASN A 550 -23.94 -13.74 -11.38
N LYS A 551 -22.73 -13.72 -11.92
CA LYS A 551 -22.14 -14.84 -12.65
C LYS A 551 -21.67 -15.87 -11.63
N ILE A 552 -22.11 -17.11 -11.81
CA ILE A 552 -21.62 -18.24 -11.03
C ILE A 552 -20.28 -18.68 -11.65
N PHE A 553 -19.24 -18.66 -10.84
CA PHE A 553 -17.94 -19.19 -11.16
C PHE A 553 -17.70 -20.47 -10.36
N GLU A 554 -17.23 -21.50 -11.05
CA GLU A 554 -16.91 -22.80 -10.51
C GLU A 554 -15.65 -23.29 -11.22
N ILE A 555 -14.68 -23.79 -10.44
CA ILE A 555 -13.46 -24.34 -11.01
C ILE A 555 -13.78 -25.71 -11.60
N THR A 556 -13.65 -25.83 -12.92
CA THR A 556 -13.89 -27.09 -13.64
C THR A 556 -12.62 -27.96 -13.66
N SER A 557 -12.75 -29.25 -13.93
CA SER A 557 -11.60 -30.15 -14.08
C SER A 557 -10.67 -29.73 -15.23
N GLU A 558 -11.22 -29.20 -16.33
CA GLU A 558 -10.45 -28.66 -17.46
C GLU A 558 -9.62 -27.43 -17.06
N MET A 559 -10.19 -26.54 -16.24
CA MET A 559 -9.44 -25.41 -15.68
C MET A 559 -8.31 -25.91 -14.78
N VAL A 560 -8.58 -26.90 -13.91
CA VAL A 560 -7.56 -27.49 -13.03
C VAL A 560 -6.38 -28.05 -13.82
N ASP A 561 -6.64 -28.78 -14.89
CA ASP A 561 -5.58 -29.35 -15.73
C ASP A 561 -4.79 -28.25 -16.45
N SER A 562 -5.47 -27.19 -16.89
CA SER A 562 -4.83 -26.01 -17.49
C SER A 562 -3.96 -25.24 -16.49
N ILE A 563 -4.41 -25.08 -15.23
CA ILE A 563 -3.64 -24.45 -14.15
C ILE A 563 -2.38 -25.28 -13.88
N LYS A 564 -2.49 -26.61 -13.78
CA LYS A 564 -1.32 -27.49 -13.57
C LYS A 564 -0.30 -27.42 -14.70
N ASN A 565 -0.77 -27.17 -15.93
CA ASN A 565 0.06 -27.02 -17.12
C ASN A 565 0.64 -25.62 -17.31
N ASN A 566 0.14 -24.61 -16.59
CA ASN A 566 0.74 -23.28 -16.56
C ASN A 566 2.00 -23.32 -15.69
N LYS A 567 3.15 -23.63 -16.32
CA LYS A 567 4.45 -23.75 -15.65
C LYS A 567 5.23 -22.45 -15.70
N ILE A 568 6.10 -22.28 -14.70
CA ILE A 568 7.13 -21.25 -14.62
C ILE A 568 8.48 -21.95 -14.73
N ASP A 569 9.26 -21.56 -15.74
CA ASP A 569 10.62 -22.06 -15.93
C ASP A 569 11.58 -21.38 -14.94
N ILE A 570 12.17 -22.17 -14.04
CA ILE A 570 13.16 -21.70 -13.06
C ILE A 570 14.61 -21.89 -13.52
N SER A 571 14.84 -22.35 -14.77
CA SER A 571 16.17 -22.61 -15.32
C SER A 571 17.08 -21.38 -15.24
N GLU A 572 16.57 -20.18 -15.55
CA GLU A 572 17.35 -18.94 -15.45
C GLU A 572 17.81 -18.63 -14.02
N ILE A 573 16.97 -18.92 -13.02
CA ILE A 573 17.28 -18.70 -11.60
C ILE A 573 18.41 -19.65 -11.18
N VAL A 574 18.32 -20.93 -11.58
CA VAL A 574 19.36 -21.92 -11.26
C VAL A 574 20.66 -21.60 -11.98
N ASP A 575 20.58 -21.15 -13.24
CA ASP A 575 21.74 -20.69 -14.02
C ASP A 575 22.52 -19.58 -13.30
N GLU A 576 21.81 -18.61 -12.75
CA GLU A 576 22.42 -17.52 -12.00
C GLU A 576 23.07 -18.01 -10.70
N ILE A 577 22.43 -18.94 -9.99
CA ILE A 577 22.98 -19.57 -8.77
C ILE A 577 24.29 -20.32 -9.10
N LEU A 578 24.31 -21.10 -10.19
CA LEU A 578 25.48 -21.86 -10.64
C LEU A 578 26.63 -20.92 -11.06
N LYS A 579 26.33 -19.80 -11.73
CA LYS A 579 27.35 -18.79 -12.11
C LYS A 579 27.97 -18.11 -10.89
N ASN A 580 27.17 -17.83 -9.87
CA ASN A 580 27.61 -17.12 -8.68
C ASN A 580 28.28 -18.04 -7.64
N ASN A 581 28.09 -19.37 -7.72
CA ASN A 581 28.65 -20.33 -6.77
C ASN A 581 29.46 -21.42 -7.48
N GLN A 582 30.78 -21.32 -7.41
CA GLN A 582 31.70 -22.30 -8.01
C GLN A 582 31.60 -23.71 -7.38
N GLU A 583 31.03 -23.83 -6.18
CA GLU A 583 30.86 -25.12 -5.48
C GLU A 583 29.63 -25.93 -5.93
N ILE A 584 28.63 -25.27 -6.54
CA ILE A 584 27.39 -25.92 -6.95
C ILE A 584 27.51 -26.28 -8.44
N THR A 585 27.35 -27.56 -8.75
CA THR A 585 27.41 -28.10 -10.11
C THR A 585 26.18 -28.96 -10.37
N LYS A 586 25.89 -29.24 -11.65
CA LYS A 586 24.81 -30.16 -12.02
C LYS A 586 24.90 -31.50 -11.28
N GLU A 587 26.11 -32.04 -11.17
CA GLU A 587 26.38 -33.38 -10.62
C GLU A 587 26.20 -33.46 -9.10
N ASN A 588 26.10 -32.33 -8.40
CA ASN A 588 25.92 -32.29 -6.94
C ASN A 588 24.66 -31.51 -6.51
N LEU A 589 23.76 -31.21 -7.45
CA LEU A 589 22.57 -30.40 -7.21
C LEU A 589 21.28 -31.22 -7.36
N HIS A 590 20.50 -31.29 -6.28
CA HIS A 590 19.17 -31.84 -6.25
C HIS A 590 18.15 -30.71 -6.19
N ILE A 591 17.02 -30.83 -6.89
CA ILE A 591 15.97 -29.81 -6.90
C ILE A 591 14.68 -30.42 -6.39
N ILE A 592 14.07 -29.75 -5.41
CA ILE A 592 12.75 -30.09 -4.87
C ILE A 592 11.82 -28.92 -5.15
N THR A 593 10.66 -29.19 -5.73
CA THR A 593 9.59 -28.20 -5.92
C THR A 593 8.42 -28.55 -5.01
N LEU A 594 7.90 -27.56 -4.28
CA LEU A 594 6.72 -27.75 -3.42
C LEU A 594 5.40 -27.49 -4.15
N LYS A 595 5.49 -27.04 -5.40
CA LYS A 595 4.40 -26.57 -6.23
C LYS A 595 4.51 -27.19 -7.61
N ASN A 596 3.38 -27.65 -8.15
CA ASN A 596 3.35 -28.28 -9.48
C ASN A 596 3.66 -27.28 -10.61
N ASN A 597 3.48 -25.99 -10.37
CA ASN A 597 3.61 -24.93 -11.37
C ASN A 597 5.05 -24.55 -11.72
N LEU A 598 6.04 -25.30 -11.25
CA LEU A 598 7.46 -25.05 -11.51
C LEU A 598 8.02 -26.13 -12.44
N GLU A 599 8.81 -25.71 -13.43
CA GLU A 599 9.54 -26.62 -14.32
C GLU A 599 10.98 -26.17 -14.48
N ILE A 600 11.85 -27.12 -14.81
CA ILE A 600 13.26 -26.84 -15.04
C ILE A 600 13.84 -27.81 -16.06
N ASN A 601 14.79 -27.34 -16.85
CA ASN A 601 15.52 -28.17 -17.80
C ASN A 601 16.41 -29.21 -17.08
N GLU A 602 16.40 -30.45 -17.58
CA GLU A 602 17.17 -31.59 -17.07
C GLU A 602 18.70 -31.37 -17.06
N ASN A 603 19.18 -30.33 -17.77
CA ASN A 603 20.59 -29.96 -17.79
C ASN A 603 21.10 -29.31 -16.50
N TYR A 604 20.22 -28.92 -15.57
CA TYR A 604 20.62 -28.15 -14.38
C TYR A 604 20.79 -28.97 -13.10
N TYR A 605 20.28 -30.20 -13.03
CA TYR A 605 20.23 -30.97 -11.79
C TYR A 605 20.65 -32.43 -11.97
N LYS A 606 20.92 -33.09 -10.84
CA LYS A 606 21.10 -34.54 -10.70
C LYS A 606 19.78 -35.25 -10.48
N THR A 607 18.97 -34.78 -9.53
CA THR A 607 17.59 -35.26 -9.32
C THR A 607 16.60 -34.11 -9.23
N PHE A 608 15.40 -34.30 -9.76
CA PHE A 608 14.27 -33.38 -9.62
C PHE A 608 13.11 -34.11 -8.97
N THR A 609 12.52 -33.52 -7.94
CA THR A 609 11.38 -34.08 -7.22
C THR A 609 10.32 -33.02 -7.01
N ASN A 610 9.07 -33.38 -7.28
CA ASN A 610 7.93 -32.57 -6.91
C ASN A 610 7.27 -33.19 -5.68
N LEU A 611 7.19 -32.42 -4.59
CA LEU A 611 6.53 -32.84 -3.36
C LEU A 611 5.10 -32.29 -3.32
N LYS A 612 4.16 -33.19 -3.05
CA LYS A 612 2.77 -32.80 -2.79
C LYS A 612 2.63 -32.26 -1.38
N LEU A 613 1.57 -31.47 -1.16
CA LEU A 613 1.24 -30.92 0.17
C LEU A 613 1.08 -32.03 1.22
N GLU A 614 0.46 -33.16 0.86
CA GLU A 614 0.32 -34.31 1.75
C GLU A 614 1.69 -34.83 2.25
N GLU A 615 2.64 -34.97 1.34
CA GLU A 615 3.99 -35.48 1.62
C GLU A 615 4.78 -34.50 2.49
N LEU A 616 4.65 -33.19 2.23
CA LEU A 616 5.26 -32.13 3.02
C LEU A 616 4.82 -32.17 4.49
N VAL A 617 3.51 -32.32 4.74
CA VAL A 617 2.96 -32.39 6.11
C VAL A 617 3.41 -33.68 6.81
N VAL A 618 3.48 -34.81 6.10
CA VAL A 618 4.09 -36.05 6.62
C VAL A 618 5.55 -35.84 7.00
N GLY A 619 6.33 -35.12 6.19
CA GLY A 619 7.71 -34.76 6.52
C GLY A 619 7.84 -33.97 7.83
N CYS A 620 6.90 -33.06 8.10
CA CYS A 620 6.83 -32.34 9.38
C CYS A 620 6.52 -33.28 10.57
N SER A 621 5.62 -34.24 10.39
CA SER A 621 5.33 -35.27 11.40
C SER A 621 6.56 -36.12 11.70
N ARG A 622 7.20 -36.66 10.66
CA ARG A 622 8.41 -37.50 10.75
C ARG A 622 9.57 -36.80 11.45
N TYR A 623 9.85 -35.54 11.09
CA TYR A 623 10.88 -34.75 11.76
C TYR A 623 10.66 -34.73 13.29
N HIS A 624 9.44 -34.41 13.71
CA HIS A 624 9.13 -34.31 15.13
C HIS A 624 9.13 -35.67 15.83
N LYS A 625 8.74 -36.74 15.14
CA LYS A 625 8.80 -38.12 15.64
C LYS A 625 10.26 -38.54 15.89
N ILE A 626 11.12 -38.43 14.87
CA ILE A 626 12.56 -38.73 14.95
C ILE A 626 13.21 -37.91 16.07
N LEU A 627 12.93 -36.60 16.12
CA LEU A 627 13.46 -35.74 17.17
C LEU A 627 13.03 -36.18 18.57
N ASN A 628 11.76 -36.57 18.77
CA ASN A 628 11.27 -37.02 20.07
C ASN A 628 11.85 -38.40 20.45
N GLU A 629 12.06 -39.30 19.50
CA GLU A 629 12.66 -40.62 19.73
C GLU A 629 14.12 -40.48 20.15
N LEU A 630 14.94 -39.76 19.39
CA LEU A 630 16.35 -39.58 19.69
C LEU A 630 16.60 -38.84 21.01
N ASN A 631 15.72 -37.90 21.39
CA ASN A 631 15.81 -37.19 22.67
C ASN A 631 15.44 -38.07 23.88
N LYS A 632 14.74 -39.21 23.71
CA LYS A 632 14.50 -40.14 24.83
C LYS A 632 15.75 -40.92 25.20
N ASP A 633 16.57 -41.26 24.20
CA ASP A 633 17.70 -42.18 24.35
C ASP A 633 19.01 -41.47 24.74
N LYS A 634 19.04 -40.13 24.73
CA LYS A 634 20.28 -39.34 24.88
C LYS A 634 20.21 -38.38 26.07
N LYS A 635 21.36 -38.17 26.71
CA LYS A 635 21.53 -37.20 27.81
C LYS A 635 21.63 -35.75 27.35
N ASN A 636 21.96 -35.51 26.07
CA ASN A 636 22.14 -34.19 25.48
C ASN A 636 21.04 -33.94 24.43
N GLU A 637 20.70 -32.66 24.21
CA GLU A 637 19.72 -32.27 23.19
C GLU A 637 20.19 -32.68 21.79
N VAL A 638 19.28 -33.32 21.04
CA VAL A 638 19.53 -33.78 19.67
C VAL A 638 19.32 -32.65 18.68
N ILE A 639 20.28 -32.46 17.79
CA ILE A 639 20.25 -31.46 16.72
C ILE A 639 20.14 -32.19 15.39
N LEU A 640 19.11 -31.83 14.62
CA LEU A 640 18.80 -32.44 13.33
C LEU A 640 19.00 -31.48 12.14
N TRP A 641 19.07 -30.18 12.41
CA TRP A 641 19.35 -29.17 11.40
C TRP A 641 19.98 -27.92 12.04
N LYS A 642 20.59 -27.08 11.22
CA LYS A 642 21.18 -25.78 11.57
C LYS A 642 20.64 -24.72 10.60
N ASP A 643 20.54 -23.48 11.05
CA ASP A 643 19.97 -22.39 10.27
C ASP A 643 21.01 -21.27 10.05
N TYR A 644 21.18 -20.81 8.82
CA TYR A 644 21.88 -19.56 8.54
C TYR A 644 20.81 -18.47 8.44
N LEU A 645 20.76 -17.63 9.48
CA LEU A 645 19.81 -16.52 9.53
C LEU A 645 20.00 -15.55 8.36
N PRO A 646 18.91 -14.94 7.86
CA PRO A 646 18.99 -13.92 6.83
C PRO A 646 19.78 -12.70 7.32
N TYR A 647 20.30 -11.93 6.36
CA TYR A 647 20.92 -10.64 6.67
C TYR A 647 19.93 -9.73 7.39
N LEU A 648 20.39 -9.09 8.45
CA LEU A 648 19.65 -8.09 9.19
C LEU A 648 20.59 -6.92 9.46
N GLY A 649 20.18 -5.71 9.09
CA GLY A 649 20.95 -4.51 9.34
C GLY A 649 20.09 -3.31 9.69
N ILE A 650 20.71 -2.29 10.27
CA ILE A 650 20.11 -0.97 10.48
C ILE A 650 20.42 -0.11 9.25
N LYS A 651 19.40 0.49 8.64
CA LYS A 651 19.52 1.37 7.47
C LYS A 651 20.39 2.59 7.80
N LYS A 652 21.37 2.89 6.95
CA LYS A 652 22.12 4.15 6.97
C LYS A 652 21.66 5.03 5.81
N MET A 653 22.06 6.30 5.82
CA MET A 653 21.86 7.19 4.66
C MET A 653 22.57 6.65 3.40
N TYR A 654 23.71 5.98 3.60
CA TYR A 654 24.43 5.24 2.56
C TYR A 654 24.87 3.89 3.14
N GLY A 655 24.41 2.79 2.54
CA GLY A 655 24.68 1.43 3.01
C GLY A 655 23.86 1.05 4.26
N ARG A 656 24.40 0.11 5.04
CA ARG A 656 23.77 -0.38 6.28
C ARG A 656 24.77 -0.62 7.40
N PHE A 657 24.26 -0.78 8.62
CA PHE A 657 24.98 -1.33 9.77
C PHE A 657 24.55 -2.78 9.94
N ASP A 658 25.43 -3.74 9.69
CA ASP A 658 25.05 -5.14 9.77
C ASP A 658 24.92 -5.61 11.22
N LEU A 659 23.75 -6.11 11.59
CA LEU A 659 23.52 -6.84 12.83
C LEU A 659 23.84 -8.34 12.65
N ILE A 660 23.51 -8.89 11.48
CA ILE A 660 23.77 -10.29 11.10
C ILE A 660 24.47 -10.29 9.74
N LYS A 661 25.69 -10.82 9.70
CA LYS A 661 26.47 -11.07 8.46
C LYS A 661 26.45 -12.58 8.21
N ALA A 662 25.87 -13.04 7.12
CA ALA A 662 25.49 -14.44 6.89
C ALA A 662 26.67 -15.45 6.82
N LYS A 663 27.30 -15.77 7.95
CA LYS A 663 28.50 -16.64 7.99
C LYS A 663 28.49 -17.72 9.06
N GLU A 664 27.60 -17.66 10.04
CA GLU A 664 27.57 -18.63 11.13
C GLU A 664 26.19 -19.29 11.22
N ALA A 665 26.17 -20.62 11.19
CA ALA A 665 24.97 -21.39 11.39
C ALA A 665 24.61 -21.42 12.88
N ILE A 666 23.36 -21.17 13.19
CA ILE A 666 22.80 -21.27 14.53
C ILE A 666 22.04 -22.60 14.71
N LEU A 667 21.86 -22.99 15.96
CA LEU A 667 21.10 -24.18 16.34
C LEU A 667 19.61 -23.81 16.51
N PRO A 668 18.66 -24.50 15.89
CA PRO A 668 17.24 -24.19 16.00
C PRO A 668 16.63 -24.84 17.26
N THR A 669 17.18 -24.51 18.44
CA THR A 669 16.74 -25.06 19.72
C THR A 669 15.73 -24.15 20.42
N TYR A 670 14.63 -24.76 20.87
CA TYR A 670 13.60 -24.04 21.63
C TYR A 670 14.12 -23.64 23.01
N ASN A 671 13.81 -22.41 23.44
CA ASN A 671 14.16 -21.85 24.76
C ASN A 671 15.66 -21.73 25.06
N GLN A 672 16.54 -21.96 24.09
CA GLN A 672 17.98 -21.80 24.26
C GLN A 672 18.49 -20.57 23.50
N ARG A 673 19.00 -19.60 24.26
CA ARG A 673 19.54 -18.35 23.72
C ARG A 673 20.93 -18.57 23.14
N GLN A 674 21.14 -18.11 21.90
CA GLN A 674 22.45 -18.11 21.23
C GLN A 674 22.92 -16.70 20.92
N SER A 675 24.17 -16.40 21.26
CA SER A 675 24.76 -15.08 21.00
C SER A 675 25.17 -14.94 19.54
N ILE A 676 24.87 -13.79 18.92
CA ILE A 676 25.30 -13.43 17.58
C ILE A 676 26.34 -12.30 17.70
N PRO A 677 27.56 -12.48 17.17
CA PRO A 677 28.63 -11.49 17.33
C PRO A 677 28.39 -10.25 16.45
N VAL A 678 28.22 -9.08 17.09
CA VAL A 678 28.20 -7.77 16.41
C VAL A 678 29.52 -7.05 16.70
N LYS A 679 30.37 -6.88 15.69
CA LYS A 679 31.73 -6.30 15.84
C LYS A 679 31.77 -4.77 15.81
N GLU A 680 30.78 -4.15 15.18
CA GLU A 680 30.73 -2.70 14.98
C GLU A 680 30.04 -1.99 16.17
N HIS A 681 30.33 -0.70 16.34
CA HIS A 681 29.69 0.15 17.35
C HIS A 681 28.77 1.17 16.70
N ILE A 682 27.76 1.61 17.44
CA ILE A 682 26.82 2.64 17.02
C ILE A 682 26.77 3.76 18.06
N THR A 683 26.61 5.00 17.60
CA THR A 683 26.53 6.17 18.49
C THR A 683 25.08 6.59 18.67
N LEU A 684 24.62 6.65 19.92
CA LEU A 684 23.33 7.24 20.30
C LEU A 684 23.52 8.74 20.49
N ILE A 685 22.76 9.55 19.73
CA ILE A 685 22.89 11.01 19.72
C ILE A 685 22.22 11.61 20.96
N LYS A 686 22.86 12.61 21.57
CA LYS A 686 22.35 13.37 22.72
C LYS A 686 21.02 14.09 22.43
N GLY A 687 20.30 14.45 23.49
CA GLY A 687 19.09 15.27 23.41
C GLY A 687 17.82 14.51 23.00
N LYS A 688 17.89 13.17 22.90
CA LYS A 688 16.75 12.30 22.60
C LYS A 688 16.43 11.38 23.78
N ASP A 689 15.14 11.19 24.03
CA ASP A 689 14.61 10.21 25.01
C ASP A 689 14.47 8.82 24.39
N GLU A 690 14.40 8.75 23.06
CA GLU A 690 14.35 7.50 22.30
C GLU A 690 15.11 7.60 20.97
N HIS A 691 15.67 6.47 20.55
CA HIS A 691 16.29 6.31 19.23
C HIS A 691 15.57 5.22 18.47
N LYS A 692 15.09 5.56 17.26
CA LYS A 692 14.39 4.67 16.33
C LYS A 692 15.33 4.32 15.17
N PHE A 693 15.43 3.02 14.87
CA PHE A 693 16.30 2.50 13.82
C PHE A 693 15.52 1.63 12.85
N THR A 694 15.46 2.07 11.59
CA THR A 694 14.89 1.31 10.47
C THR A 694 15.73 0.08 10.16
N LEU A 695 15.08 -1.08 10.02
CA LEU A 695 15.74 -2.35 9.69
C LEU A 695 15.64 -2.65 8.19
N VAL A 696 16.68 -3.28 7.65
CA VAL A 696 16.82 -3.69 6.24
C VAL A 696 17.42 -5.08 6.13
N GLY A 697 17.11 -5.78 5.04
CA GLY A 697 17.63 -7.10 4.67
C GLY A 697 19.00 -7.05 3.97
N GLU A 698 19.21 -7.99 3.04
CA GLU A 698 20.45 -8.10 2.24
C GLU A 698 20.54 -7.01 1.15
N ASP A 699 19.43 -6.47 0.70
CA ASP A 699 19.39 -5.19 0.00
C ASP A 699 19.02 -4.08 1.00
N GLN A 700 19.71 -2.94 0.94
CA GLN A 700 19.32 -1.75 1.70
C GLN A 700 17.93 -1.21 1.34
N ASN A 701 17.40 -1.63 0.19
CA ASN A 701 16.04 -1.33 -0.27
C ASN A 701 15.01 -2.34 0.23
N GLU A 702 15.44 -3.50 0.74
CA GLU A 702 14.56 -4.49 1.33
C GLU A 702 14.25 -4.08 2.77
N GLU A 703 13.26 -3.21 2.94
CA GLU A 703 12.86 -2.75 4.25
C GLU A 703 12.12 -3.84 5.03
N ILE A 704 12.45 -3.95 6.32
CA ILE A 704 11.75 -4.82 7.26
C ILE A 704 10.72 -3.97 8.01
N ILE A 705 9.51 -4.52 8.19
CA ILE A 705 8.40 -3.81 8.84
C ILE A 705 8.70 -3.44 10.29
N TYR A 706 9.55 -4.19 10.98
CA TYR A 706 9.98 -3.92 12.35
C TYR A 706 11.07 -2.83 12.42
N GLU A 707 11.06 -2.09 13.52
CA GLU A 707 12.07 -1.10 13.87
C GLU A 707 12.65 -1.38 15.27
N ALA A 708 13.92 -1.04 15.44
CA ALA A 708 14.60 -1.11 16.72
C ALA A 708 14.41 0.21 17.49
N PHE A 709 13.69 0.16 18.62
CA PHE A 709 13.54 1.27 19.54
C PHE A 709 14.47 1.11 20.75
N VAL A 710 15.29 2.12 20.99
CA VAL A 710 16.10 2.27 22.19
C VAL A 710 15.47 3.36 23.05
N LYS A 711 14.67 2.96 24.05
CA LYS A 711 13.97 3.90 24.96
C LYS A 711 14.81 4.14 26.22
N HIS A 712 15.07 5.41 26.52
CA HIS A 712 15.83 5.83 27.70
C HIS A 712 14.90 6.35 28.78
N ARG A 713 15.27 6.17 30.04
CA ARG A 713 14.49 6.75 31.16
C ARG A 713 14.62 8.27 31.25
N ASN A 714 15.76 8.80 30.81
CA ASN A 714 16.08 10.22 30.80
C ASN A 714 16.72 10.57 29.45
N THR A 715 16.58 11.82 29.02
CA THR A 715 17.25 12.36 27.83
C THR A 715 18.77 12.19 27.94
N LEU A 716 19.40 11.66 26.89
CA LEU A 716 20.85 11.54 26.84
C LEU A 716 21.52 12.91 26.87
N LYS A 717 22.54 13.11 27.72
CA LYS A 717 23.22 14.42 27.85
C LYS A 717 24.42 14.55 26.91
N GLU A 718 25.02 13.43 26.55
CA GLU A 718 26.15 13.33 25.62
C GLU A 718 25.89 12.30 24.53
N ASP A 719 26.69 12.35 23.45
CA ASP A 719 26.66 11.32 22.42
C ASP A 719 27.36 10.06 22.97
N ILE A 720 26.68 8.91 22.94
CA ILE A 720 27.16 7.67 23.59
C ILE A 720 27.46 6.60 22.55
N GLU A 721 28.74 6.24 22.43
CA GLU A 721 29.17 5.07 21.66
C GLU A 721 28.80 3.77 22.40
N CYS A 722 28.08 2.88 21.72
CA CYS A 722 27.56 1.63 22.25
C CYS A 722 28.07 0.42 21.46
N LYS A 723 28.44 -0.63 22.20
CA LYS A 723 28.54 -2.00 21.65
C LYS A 723 27.15 -2.64 21.63
N LEU A 724 26.92 -3.50 20.65
CA LEU A 724 25.64 -4.20 20.50
C LEU A 724 25.79 -5.67 20.88
N GLU A 725 24.84 -6.18 21.66
CA GLU A 725 24.77 -7.57 22.07
C GLU A 725 23.48 -8.17 21.51
N LEU A 726 23.60 -8.87 20.38
CA LEU A 726 22.50 -9.54 19.72
C LEU A 726 22.48 -11.03 20.11
N SER A 727 21.28 -11.57 20.27
CA SER A 727 21.09 -13.01 20.43
C SER A 727 19.80 -13.48 19.80
N TYR A 728 19.77 -14.75 19.42
CA TYR A 728 18.63 -15.40 18.79
C TYR A 728 18.12 -16.60 19.61
N THR A 729 16.82 -16.83 19.61
CA THR A 729 16.17 -18.03 20.19
C THR A 729 15.09 -18.54 19.24
N TYR A 730 15.22 -19.77 18.75
CA TYR A 730 14.29 -20.37 17.79
C TYR A 730 12.91 -20.62 18.42
N GLY A 731 11.84 -20.25 17.71
CA GLY A 731 10.47 -20.39 18.17
C GLY A 731 10.14 -19.60 19.44
N SER A 732 10.96 -18.62 19.81
CA SER A 732 10.68 -17.67 20.87
C SER A 732 9.64 -16.65 20.41
N ASP A 733 8.87 -16.16 21.37
CA ASP A 733 7.98 -15.02 21.20
C ASP A 733 8.76 -13.76 20.79
N ASP A 734 9.95 -13.57 21.35
CA ASP A 734 10.89 -12.54 20.93
C ASP A 734 12.13 -13.25 20.36
N PRO A 735 12.20 -13.46 19.03
CA PRO A 735 13.23 -14.28 18.41
C PRO A 735 14.61 -13.63 18.53
N TYR A 736 14.67 -12.30 18.44
CA TYR A 736 15.88 -11.51 18.60
C TYR A 736 15.85 -10.74 19.91
N GLU A 737 16.92 -10.80 20.69
CA GLU A 737 17.18 -9.84 21.76
C GLU A 737 18.41 -9.02 21.43
N LEU A 738 18.25 -7.71 21.33
CA LEU A 738 19.33 -6.76 21.09
C LEU A 738 19.48 -5.84 22.30
N TYR A 739 20.73 -5.63 22.72
CA TYR A 739 21.04 -4.71 23.80
C TYR A 739 22.14 -3.74 23.39
N PHE A 740 21.98 -2.48 23.81
CA PHE A 740 22.99 -1.43 23.67
C PHE A 740 23.71 -1.30 25.01
N THR A 741 25.03 -1.43 24.99
CA THR A 741 25.88 -1.31 26.18
C THR A 741 26.91 -0.19 25.92
N PRO A 742 26.99 0.86 26.75
CA PRO A 742 27.96 1.94 26.54
C PRO A 742 29.39 1.43 26.64
N VAL A 743 30.28 1.97 25.81
CA VAL A 743 31.71 1.64 25.87
C VAL A 743 32.40 2.38 27.03
N LYS A 744 32.04 3.64 27.27
CA LYS A 744 32.69 4.52 28.27
C LYS A 744 31.73 5.29 29.19
N SER A 745 30.50 5.54 28.77
CA SER A 745 29.56 6.40 29.52
C SER A 745 28.94 5.68 30.72
N LYS A 746 28.52 6.44 31.74
CA LYS A 746 27.80 5.97 32.93
C LYS A 746 26.31 6.31 32.92
N GLU A 747 25.78 6.92 31.85
CA GLU A 747 24.36 7.30 31.79
C GLU A 747 23.41 6.11 31.91
N PHE A 748 23.81 4.94 31.39
CA PHE A 748 23.09 3.68 31.59
C PHE A 748 24.07 2.49 31.56
N THR A 749 23.68 1.36 32.17
CA THR A 749 24.51 0.14 32.16
C THR A 749 24.31 -0.66 30.88
N ARG A 750 23.05 -0.87 30.50
CA ARG A 750 22.62 -1.63 29.32
C ARG A 750 21.15 -1.29 29.05
N VAL A 751 20.78 -1.11 27.78
CA VAL A 751 19.38 -0.86 27.38
C VAL A 751 18.94 -1.98 26.43
N LYS A 752 17.80 -2.61 26.73
CA LYS A 752 17.17 -3.60 25.84
C LYS A 752 16.43 -2.84 24.74
N VAL A 753 16.62 -3.28 23.50
CA VAL A 753 15.84 -2.81 22.35
C VAL A 753 14.43 -3.37 22.42
N VAL A 754 13.46 -2.54 22.13
CA VAL A 754 12.07 -2.95 21.87
C VAL A 754 11.89 -3.01 20.36
N TRP A 755 11.44 -4.15 19.85
CA TRP A 755 11.06 -4.29 18.45
C TRP A 755 9.60 -3.89 18.32
N GLU A 756 9.33 -2.83 17.56
CA GLU A 756 7.97 -2.38 17.30
C GLU A 756 7.75 -2.37 15.78
N GLU A 757 6.56 -2.75 15.35
CA GLU A 757 6.20 -2.69 13.94
C GLU A 757 6.04 -1.23 13.49
N ARG A 758 6.49 -0.92 12.27
CA ARG A 758 6.45 0.43 11.70
C ARG A 758 5.04 0.72 11.20
N LYS A 759 4.29 1.44 12.03
CA LYS A 759 2.98 1.97 11.66
C LYS A 759 3.04 3.19 10.76
N GLU A 760 4.09 3.99 10.90
CA GLU A 760 4.24 5.24 10.16
C GLU A 760 5.72 5.61 9.96
N TYR A 761 5.99 6.24 8.83
CA TYR A 761 7.23 6.99 8.61
C TYR A 761 7.24 8.26 9.46
N GLU A 762 8.45 8.65 9.89
CA GLU A 762 8.64 9.93 10.56
C GLU A 762 8.16 11.06 9.64
N TYR A 763 7.24 11.89 10.15
CA TYR A 763 6.65 12.99 9.37
C TYR A 763 6.82 14.35 10.05
N LYS A 764 7.19 14.35 11.33
CA LYS A 764 7.41 15.56 12.12
C LYS A 764 8.87 15.99 12.02
N ASN A 765 9.10 17.30 11.96
CA ASN A 765 10.44 17.92 11.99
C ASN A 765 11.42 17.41 10.90
N LEU A 766 10.90 16.86 9.79
CA LEU A 766 11.72 16.47 8.66
C LEU A 766 12.31 17.70 7.96
N LYS A 767 13.55 17.55 7.49
CA LYS A 767 14.21 18.59 6.67
C LYS A 767 13.55 18.72 5.30
N TYR A 768 13.72 19.88 4.69
CA TYR A 768 13.23 20.22 3.36
C TYR A 768 14.17 21.27 2.73
N PRO A 769 14.21 21.40 1.39
CA PRO A 769 15.11 22.32 0.72
C PRO A 769 14.63 23.77 0.84
N GLN A 770 15.49 24.64 1.35
CA GLN A 770 15.23 26.07 1.42
C GLN A 770 15.35 26.74 0.04
N PHE A 771 14.65 27.86 -0.15
CA PHE A 771 14.91 28.73 -1.30
C PHE A 771 16.25 29.45 -1.10
N PRO A 772 17.03 29.70 -2.16
CA PRO A 772 18.15 30.62 -2.09
C PRO A 772 17.71 32.01 -1.63
N ASP A 773 18.59 32.72 -0.94
CA ASP A 773 18.33 34.12 -0.56
C ASP A 773 18.17 34.99 -1.81
N ARG A 774 17.20 35.90 -1.79
CA ARG A 774 16.97 36.82 -2.91
C ARG A 774 18.07 37.88 -2.92
N GLU A 775 18.90 37.84 -3.95
CA GLU A 775 19.87 38.90 -4.22
C GLU A 775 19.16 40.15 -4.78
N ASP A 776 19.43 41.33 -4.22
CA ASP A 776 18.91 42.61 -4.72
C ASP A 776 19.73 43.13 -5.92
N TRP A 777 19.21 44.11 -6.63
CA TRP A 777 19.85 44.76 -7.78
C TRP A 777 21.21 45.38 -7.42
N ASP A 778 21.43 45.77 -6.16
CA ASP A 778 22.69 46.35 -5.67
C ASP A 778 23.83 45.31 -5.47
N ASN A 779 23.58 44.01 -5.67
CA ASN A 779 24.61 42.99 -5.55
C ASN A 779 25.79 43.27 -6.55
N PRO A 780 27.06 43.23 -6.10
CA PRO A 780 28.22 43.52 -6.96
C PRO A 780 28.32 42.69 -8.24
N GLU A 781 27.96 41.40 -8.20
CA GLU A 781 27.95 40.53 -9.38
C GLU A 781 26.84 40.95 -10.37
N ILE A 782 25.66 41.31 -9.85
CA ILE A 782 24.54 41.82 -10.66
C ILE A 782 24.91 43.17 -11.29
N GLN A 783 25.50 44.09 -10.51
CA GLN A 783 25.96 45.39 -11.00
C GLN A 783 27.03 45.25 -12.07
N LYS A 784 27.96 44.29 -11.94
CA LYS A 784 28.95 43.98 -12.96
C LYS A 784 28.30 43.51 -14.27
N ILE A 785 27.25 42.69 -14.19
CA ILE A 785 26.49 42.26 -15.38
C ILE A 785 25.78 43.47 -16.02
N ILE A 786 25.11 44.29 -15.23
CA ILE A 786 24.35 45.47 -15.70
C ILE A 786 25.26 46.54 -16.30
N SER A 787 26.46 46.73 -15.74
CA SER A 787 27.44 47.71 -16.25
C SER A 787 27.83 47.43 -17.70
N ASN A 788 27.69 46.18 -18.16
CA ASN A 788 27.95 45.75 -19.53
C ASN A 788 26.65 45.46 -20.31
N LYS A 789 25.58 46.23 -20.02
CA LYS A 789 24.24 46.06 -20.63
C LYS A 789 24.25 46.02 -22.16
N GLU A 790 25.09 46.82 -22.80
CA GLU A 790 25.21 46.82 -24.26
C GLU A 790 25.67 45.44 -24.74
N TYR A 791 26.76 44.91 -24.16
CA TYR A 791 27.28 43.58 -24.47
C TYR A 791 26.30 42.46 -24.15
N LEU A 792 25.58 42.59 -23.04
CA LEU A 792 24.59 41.60 -22.58
C LEU A 792 23.55 41.32 -23.67
N PHE A 793 23.03 42.35 -24.33
CA PHE A 793 21.94 42.20 -25.30
C PHE A 793 22.36 42.19 -26.77
N LEU A 794 23.67 42.24 -27.08
CA LEU A 794 24.18 42.16 -28.46
C LEU A 794 23.67 40.90 -29.17
N SER A 795 23.58 39.77 -28.45
CA SER A 795 23.16 38.52 -29.08
C SER A 795 21.68 38.44 -29.46
N PHE A 796 20.87 39.47 -29.18
CA PHE A 796 19.50 39.56 -29.71
C PHE A 796 19.34 40.63 -30.77
N THR A 797 20.14 41.68 -30.70
CA THR A 797 19.98 42.90 -31.50
C THR A 797 20.96 42.97 -32.67
N ASN A 798 22.14 42.36 -32.54
CA ASN A 798 23.27 42.61 -33.45
C ASN A 798 23.62 41.42 -34.36
N TRP A 799 22.61 40.64 -34.74
CA TRP A 799 22.73 39.66 -35.82
C TRP A 799 22.25 40.28 -37.13
N CYS A 800 22.75 39.76 -38.24
CA CYS A 800 22.48 40.25 -39.58
C CYS A 800 21.66 39.24 -40.35
N LEU A 801 20.76 39.75 -41.18
CA LEU A 801 19.97 39.02 -42.16
C LEU A 801 20.57 39.26 -43.54
N LEU A 802 20.97 38.21 -44.25
CA LEU A 802 21.36 38.31 -45.66
C LEU A 802 20.29 37.66 -46.53
N ASN A 803 19.72 38.45 -47.44
CA ASN A 803 18.89 37.94 -48.52
C ASN A 803 19.79 37.22 -49.54
N THR A 804 19.60 35.91 -49.67
CA THR A 804 20.41 35.05 -50.53
C THR A 804 19.90 34.96 -51.97
N GLU A 805 18.62 35.26 -52.22
CA GLU A 805 18.02 35.19 -53.57
C GLU A 805 18.68 36.19 -54.53
N ASN A 806 19.16 37.31 -54.00
CA ASN A 806 19.80 38.37 -54.78
C ASN A 806 21.31 38.20 -54.93
N ILE A 807 21.91 37.15 -54.34
CA ILE A 807 23.35 36.91 -54.41
C ILE A 807 23.69 36.27 -55.76
N ASN A 808 24.48 36.96 -56.58
CA ASN A 808 25.06 36.34 -57.76
C ASN A 808 26.10 35.28 -57.32
N LEU A 809 25.96 34.04 -57.77
CA LEU A 809 26.88 32.93 -57.46
C LEU A 809 28.32 33.21 -57.92
N ASP A 810 28.53 34.12 -58.88
CA ASP A 810 29.86 34.57 -59.31
C ASP A 810 30.64 35.32 -58.20
N LEU A 811 29.94 35.79 -57.15
CA LEU A 811 30.53 36.44 -55.99
C LEU A 811 31.14 35.45 -54.98
N LEU A 812 30.89 34.14 -55.14
CA LEU A 812 31.51 33.08 -54.36
C LEU A 812 32.88 32.73 -54.96
N LYS A 813 33.95 33.10 -54.25
CA LYS A 813 35.32 32.63 -54.56
C LYS A 813 35.71 31.55 -53.55
N GLY A 814 35.59 30.29 -53.98
CA GLY A 814 35.76 29.12 -53.11
C GLY A 814 34.72 29.13 -51.99
N ASN A 815 35.18 29.07 -50.74
CA ASN A 815 34.34 29.07 -49.53
C ASN A 815 34.08 30.48 -48.97
N SER A 816 34.28 31.54 -49.76
CA SER A 816 34.09 32.93 -49.31
C SER A 816 33.18 33.74 -50.20
N LEU A 817 32.24 34.46 -49.59
CA LEU A 817 31.34 35.41 -50.25
C LEU A 817 31.81 36.83 -49.96
N ILE A 818 31.96 37.65 -50.99
CA ILE A 818 32.40 39.04 -50.87
C ILE A 818 31.25 39.96 -51.30
N LEU A 819 30.66 40.67 -50.34
CA LEU A 819 29.60 41.66 -50.59
C LEU A 819 30.21 43.05 -50.74
N LYS A 820 29.84 43.81 -51.78
CA LYS A 820 30.26 45.21 -52.03
C LYS A 820 29.20 46.19 -51.48
N ASP A 821 29.53 47.48 -51.31
CA ASP A 821 28.61 48.52 -50.79
C ASP A 821 27.18 48.47 -51.36
N ASP A 822 27.03 48.45 -52.69
CA ASP A 822 25.72 48.36 -53.36
C ASP A 822 24.95 47.06 -53.06
N TYR A 823 25.68 45.98 -52.76
CA TYR A 823 25.13 44.69 -52.38
C TYR A 823 24.76 44.62 -50.90
N ILE A 824 25.57 45.24 -50.04
CA ILE A 824 25.35 45.32 -48.60
C ILE A 824 24.07 46.13 -48.34
N SER A 825 23.95 47.32 -48.94
CA SER A 825 22.79 48.20 -48.75
C SER A 825 21.46 47.62 -49.25
N LYS A 826 21.50 46.70 -50.22
CA LYS A 826 20.29 46.06 -50.78
C LYS A 826 19.91 44.72 -50.13
N ASN A 827 20.87 44.01 -49.54
CA ASN A 827 20.67 42.61 -49.16
C ASN A 827 20.99 42.28 -47.70
N LEU A 828 21.73 43.14 -46.98
CA LEU A 828 22.03 42.96 -45.57
C LEU A 828 21.07 43.82 -44.73
N TYR A 829 20.27 43.17 -43.88
CA TYR A 829 19.35 43.83 -42.97
C TYR A 829 19.77 43.60 -41.52
N ILE A 830 19.68 44.63 -40.69
CA ILE A 830 19.92 44.55 -39.25
C ILE A 830 18.56 44.75 -38.56
N PRO A 831 18.04 43.74 -37.85
CA PRO A 831 16.73 43.85 -37.21
C PRO A 831 16.63 44.97 -36.17
N TYR A 832 17.74 45.33 -35.52
CA TYR A 832 17.76 46.37 -34.49
C TYR A 832 19.01 47.25 -34.54
N GLU A 833 18.91 48.38 -35.24
CA GLU A 833 20.07 49.26 -35.51
C GLU A 833 20.52 50.09 -34.29
N LYS A 834 19.60 50.36 -33.35
CA LYS A 834 19.82 51.31 -32.24
C LYS A 834 21.06 51.01 -31.40
N TYR A 835 21.44 49.74 -31.27
CA TYR A 835 22.58 49.30 -30.45
C TYR A 835 23.64 48.50 -31.25
N ASN A 836 23.72 48.68 -32.57
CA ASN A 836 24.63 47.90 -33.42
C ASN A 836 26.10 48.35 -33.38
N ILE A 837 26.83 47.93 -32.35
CA ILE A 837 28.25 48.27 -32.17
C ILE A 837 29.14 47.62 -33.26
N ASN A 838 28.76 46.46 -33.80
CA ASN A 838 29.59 45.72 -34.76
C ASN A 838 29.53 46.30 -36.17
N LEU A 839 28.44 46.98 -36.56
CA LEU A 839 28.24 47.51 -37.92
C LEU A 839 28.02 49.02 -38.00
N ASN A 840 27.89 49.75 -36.87
CA ASN A 840 27.79 51.22 -36.89
C ASN A 840 29.01 51.92 -37.54
N THR A 841 30.10 51.21 -37.85
CA THR A 841 31.25 51.73 -38.62
C THR A 841 31.11 51.58 -40.14
N LEU A 842 29.93 51.22 -40.67
CA LEU A 842 29.72 50.97 -42.10
C LEU A 842 29.58 52.24 -42.98
N ASN A 843 29.61 53.45 -42.41
CA ASN A 843 29.43 54.71 -43.15
C ASN A 843 30.72 55.27 -43.78
N GLU A 844 31.81 54.50 -43.85
CA GLU A 844 33.07 54.94 -44.48
C GLU A 844 33.18 54.35 -45.90
N GLU A 845 33.23 55.21 -46.92
CA GLU A 845 33.14 54.89 -48.35
C GLU A 845 34.10 53.74 -48.77
N HIS A 846 33.53 52.64 -49.29
CA HIS A 846 34.15 51.38 -49.75
C HIS A 846 34.28 50.23 -48.74
N ILE A 847 33.16 49.56 -48.43
CA ILE A 847 33.13 48.38 -47.56
C ILE A 847 32.91 47.10 -48.36
N ARG A 848 33.78 46.11 -48.10
CA ARG A 848 33.61 44.73 -48.56
C ARG A 848 33.45 43.79 -47.37
N LEU A 849 32.32 43.11 -47.27
CA LEU A 849 32.05 42.13 -46.22
C LEU A 849 32.43 40.74 -46.76
N LYS A 850 33.49 40.13 -46.20
CA LYS A 850 34.00 38.82 -46.63
C LYS A 850 33.58 37.71 -45.67
N LEU A 851 32.51 37.01 -46.00
CA LEU A 851 31.97 35.89 -45.22
C LEU A 851 32.66 34.58 -45.61
N PHE A 852 33.01 33.74 -44.63
CA PHE A 852 33.61 32.42 -44.86
C PHE A 852 32.64 31.33 -44.41
N PHE A 853 32.45 30.31 -45.24
CA PHE A 853 31.51 29.21 -45.02
C PHE A 853 32.26 27.87 -44.99
N ASN A 854 31.84 26.96 -44.13
CA ASN A 854 32.13 25.53 -44.28
C ASN A 854 31.13 24.87 -45.25
N GLU A 855 31.30 23.58 -45.54
CA GLU A 855 30.44 22.86 -46.49
C GLU A 855 28.95 22.84 -46.08
N GLU A 856 28.65 22.67 -44.79
CA GLU A 856 27.28 22.67 -44.27
C GLU A 856 26.64 24.07 -44.30
N GLU A 857 27.40 25.11 -43.95
CA GLU A 857 26.94 26.51 -43.98
C GLU A 857 26.64 26.97 -45.40
N LEU A 858 27.44 26.52 -46.36
CA LEU A 858 27.25 26.82 -47.78
C LEU A 858 26.00 26.12 -48.34
N LYS A 859 25.67 24.94 -47.81
CA LYS A 859 24.40 24.25 -48.07
C LYS A 859 23.22 25.04 -47.49
N ILE A 860 23.28 25.45 -46.21
CA ILE A 860 22.24 26.26 -45.57
C ILE A 860 21.98 27.55 -46.35
N MET A 861 23.03 28.26 -46.77
CA MET A 861 22.92 29.49 -47.56
C MET A 861 22.23 29.25 -48.91
N LYS A 862 22.50 28.11 -49.58
CA LYS A 862 21.88 27.78 -50.87
C LYS A 862 20.41 27.35 -50.74
N GLU A 863 20.03 26.74 -49.62
CA GLU A 863 18.70 26.18 -49.40
C GLU A 863 17.68 27.18 -48.83
N ASN A 864 18.14 28.32 -48.28
CA ASN A 864 17.30 29.28 -47.60
C ASN A 864 17.35 30.65 -48.27
N LYS A 865 16.19 31.30 -48.45
CA LYS A 865 16.04 32.65 -49.05
C LYS A 865 16.68 33.77 -48.24
N THR A 866 16.74 33.56 -46.94
CA THR A 866 17.35 34.49 -45.99
C THR A 866 18.19 33.66 -45.03
N ILE A 867 19.35 34.17 -44.65
CA ILE A 867 20.17 33.59 -43.59
C ILE A 867 20.47 34.60 -42.49
N SER A 868 20.62 34.08 -41.28
CA SER A 868 20.89 34.85 -40.07
C SER A 868 22.28 34.51 -39.51
N PHE A 869 23.10 35.52 -39.21
CA PHE A 869 24.47 35.31 -38.71
C PHE A 869 24.98 36.49 -37.87
N PHE A 870 25.97 36.22 -37.02
CA PHE A 870 26.73 37.29 -36.33
C PHE A 870 27.98 37.65 -37.10
N VAL A 871 28.29 38.94 -37.14
CA VAL A 871 29.56 39.45 -37.67
C VAL A 871 30.41 40.02 -36.56
N LYS A 872 31.71 39.76 -36.64
CA LYS A 872 32.73 40.44 -35.85
C LYS A 872 33.70 41.13 -36.77
N LYS A 873 34.06 42.37 -36.42
CA LYS A 873 35.17 43.05 -37.07
C LYS A 873 36.44 42.25 -36.83
N LYS A 874 37.06 41.78 -37.90
CA LYS A 874 38.35 41.10 -37.82
C LYS A 874 39.38 42.13 -37.38
N THR A 875 40.00 41.94 -36.22
CA THR A 875 41.18 42.72 -35.83
C THR A 875 42.25 42.42 -36.86
N LYS A 876 42.51 43.37 -37.79
CA LYS A 876 43.43 43.16 -38.90
C LYS A 876 44.78 42.63 -38.40
N GLY A 877 45.27 41.57 -39.05
CA GLY A 877 46.71 41.33 -39.08
C GLY A 877 47.36 42.57 -39.70
N VAL A 878 48.37 43.11 -39.04
CA VAL A 878 49.17 44.24 -39.54
C VAL A 878 49.66 43.86 -40.95
N SER A 879 49.50 44.76 -41.93
CA SER A 879 50.14 44.58 -43.21
C SER A 879 51.63 44.77 -43.00
N ASP A 880 52.41 43.69 -43.17
CA ASP A 880 53.81 43.68 -42.76
C ASP A 880 54.70 44.58 -43.63
N TYR A 881 54.24 44.92 -44.84
CA TYR A 881 55.01 45.69 -45.81
C TYR A 881 54.17 46.76 -46.51
N LYS A 882 54.79 47.91 -46.74
CA LYS A 882 54.27 49.04 -47.52
C LYS A 882 55.25 49.36 -48.64
N LEU A 883 54.75 49.59 -49.84
CA LEU A 883 55.53 49.92 -51.01
C LEU A 883 54.96 51.18 -51.67
N GLU A 884 55.81 52.19 -51.84
CA GLU A 884 55.48 53.50 -52.38
C GLU A 884 56.28 53.79 -53.66
N ASN A 885 55.87 54.78 -54.46
CA ASN A 885 56.52 55.18 -55.72
C ASN A 885 56.49 54.12 -56.84
N ILE A 886 55.39 53.35 -56.91
CA ILE A 886 55.31 52.17 -57.80
C ILE A 886 54.63 52.43 -59.15
N VAL A 887 54.15 53.65 -59.43
CA VAL A 887 53.42 53.99 -60.69
C VAL A 887 54.19 53.54 -61.93
N ASN A 888 55.50 53.77 -61.95
CA ASN A 888 56.36 53.45 -63.10
C ASN A 888 56.81 51.97 -63.14
N LEU A 889 56.45 51.16 -62.15
CA LEU A 889 56.89 49.76 -62.03
C LEU A 889 55.87 48.77 -62.60
N TRP A 890 54.63 49.20 -62.84
CA TRP A 890 53.58 48.36 -63.42
C TRP A 890 53.89 47.94 -64.85
N LYS A 891 53.74 46.65 -65.14
CA LYS A 891 53.86 46.06 -66.47
C LYS A 891 52.61 45.23 -66.76
N THR A 892 52.23 45.11 -68.02
CA THR A 892 51.16 44.21 -68.45
C THR A 892 51.71 42.88 -68.93
N ASP A 893 51.06 41.78 -68.55
CA ASP A 893 51.38 40.45 -69.05
C ASP A 893 50.68 40.14 -70.40
N LYS A 894 50.83 38.91 -70.89
CA LYS A 894 50.25 38.47 -72.18
C LYS A 894 48.71 38.45 -72.19
N ASN A 895 48.07 38.46 -71.03
CA ASN A 895 46.63 38.44 -70.86
C ASN A 895 46.07 39.84 -70.55
N GLY A 896 46.94 40.87 -70.50
CA GLY A 896 46.55 42.24 -70.17
C GLY A 896 46.46 42.53 -68.68
N GLU A 897 46.89 41.62 -67.80
CA GLU A 897 46.89 41.85 -66.36
C GLU A 897 48.14 42.62 -65.90
N LEU A 898 47.96 43.52 -64.94
CA LEU A 898 49.02 44.34 -64.36
C LEU A 898 49.85 43.54 -63.34
N PHE A 899 51.16 43.65 -63.40
CA PHE A 899 52.08 43.08 -62.42
C PHE A 899 53.31 43.96 -62.19
N ILE A 900 53.92 43.85 -61.01
CA ILE A 900 55.26 44.38 -60.69
C ILE A 900 56.18 43.19 -60.44
N LYS A 901 57.37 43.25 -61.04
CA LYS A 901 58.48 42.36 -60.75
C LYS A 901 59.65 43.23 -60.31
N THR A 902 59.97 43.19 -59.02
CA THR A 902 61.07 43.97 -58.42
C THR A 902 61.93 43.09 -57.51
N ASN A 903 63.06 43.61 -57.05
CA ASN A 903 63.93 42.92 -56.11
C ASN A 903 63.34 43.02 -54.69
N ALA A 904 63.51 41.97 -53.87
CA ALA A 904 62.88 41.88 -52.55
C ALA A 904 63.60 42.72 -51.47
N ASP A 905 64.78 43.28 -51.77
CA ASP A 905 65.47 44.27 -50.94
C ASP A 905 64.66 45.54 -50.71
N ILE A 906 63.77 45.91 -51.65
CA ILE A 906 62.89 47.08 -51.54
C ILE A 906 61.92 47.00 -50.34
N ILE A 907 61.70 45.80 -49.80
CA ILE A 907 60.93 45.54 -48.58
C ILE A 907 61.79 44.99 -47.43
N GLY A 908 63.12 45.14 -47.51
CA GLY A 908 64.07 44.68 -46.48
C GLY A 908 64.30 43.16 -46.44
N LYS A 909 64.10 42.44 -47.56
CA LYS A 909 64.37 41.00 -47.71
C LYS A 909 65.60 40.73 -48.57
N GLU A 910 65.98 39.46 -48.75
CA GLU A 910 67.23 39.10 -49.42
C GLU A 910 67.25 39.54 -50.89
N SER A 911 68.27 40.32 -51.28
CA SER A 911 68.41 40.98 -52.59
C SER A 911 68.62 40.05 -53.80
N TYR A 912 68.70 38.74 -53.60
CA TYR A 912 68.74 37.75 -54.68
C TYR A 912 67.36 37.16 -55.00
N LYS A 913 66.33 37.47 -54.20
CA LYS A 913 64.95 37.01 -54.40
C LYS A 913 64.11 38.11 -55.03
N ILE A 914 63.22 37.69 -55.93
CA ILE A 914 62.32 38.60 -56.64
C ILE A 914 61.02 38.71 -55.85
N LEU A 915 60.46 39.91 -55.74
CA LEU A 915 59.11 40.17 -55.28
C LEU A 915 58.18 40.34 -56.48
N PHE A 916 57.20 39.46 -56.59
CA PHE A 916 56.13 39.53 -57.57
C PHE A 916 54.85 40.08 -56.95
N ILE A 917 54.27 41.08 -57.60
CA ILE A 917 52.99 41.69 -57.22
C ILE A 917 52.09 41.55 -58.43
N TYR A 918 50.99 40.81 -58.30
CA TYR A 918 50.07 40.56 -59.41
C TYR A 918 48.73 41.20 -59.14
N GLN A 919 48.06 41.68 -60.20
CA GLN A 919 46.72 42.25 -60.13
C GLN A 919 45.71 41.29 -59.47
N ASP A 920 45.81 39.98 -59.74
CA ASP A 920 44.97 38.94 -59.15
C ASP A 920 45.15 38.76 -57.63
N LYS A 921 46.19 39.37 -57.03
CA LYS A 921 46.49 39.33 -55.58
C LYS A 921 46.09 40.59 -54.82
N PHE A 922 45.51 41.57 -55.49
CA PHE A 922 44.80 42.64 -54.80
C PHE A 922 43.55 42.12 -54.11
N LEU A 923 43.25 42.66 -52.93
CA LEU A 923 41.96 42.49 -52.26
C LEU A 923 40.80 42.92 -53.18
N ILE A 924 41.08 43.88 -54.07
CA ILE A 924 40.21 44.37 -55.13
C ILE A 924 41.04 44.42 -56.43
N PRO A 925 40.92 43.44 -57.34
CA PRO A 925 41.64 43.46 -58.62
C PRO A 925 41.38 44.72 -59.46
N GLU A 926 40.22 45.36 -59.26
CA GLU A 926 39.84 46.62 -59.91
C GLU A 926 40.51 47.87 -59.31
N ASP A 927 41.04 47.77 -58.07
CA ASP A 927 41.84 48.85 -57.46
C ASP A 927 43.26 48.91 -58.03
N CYS A 928 43.72 47.80 -58.62
CA CYS A 928 44.95 47.75 -59.36
C CYS A 928 44.77 48.50 -60.68
N ASN A 929 45.44 49.64 -60.80
CA ASN A 929 45.50 50.42 -62.02
C ASN A 929 46.93 50.91 -62.23
N SER A 930 47.26 51.28 -63.47
CA SER A 930 48.61 51.72 -63.85
C SER A 930 49.07 53.00 -63.14
N TYR A 931 48.15 53.79 -62.57
CA TYR A 931 48.44 55.02 -61.83
C TYR A 931 48.56 54.79 -60.31
N LEU A 932 48.49 53.54 -59.85
CA LEU A 932 48.54 53.22 -58.44
C LEU A 932 49.97 53.41 -57.90
N ASN A 933 50.12 54.30 -56.91
CA ASN A 933 51.43 54.71 -56.39
C ASN A 933 51.84 54.09 -55.05
N GLN A 934 50.88 53.65 -54.24
CA GLN A 934 51.13 53.15 -52.89
C GLN A 934 50.25 51.95 -52.57
N ILE A 935 50.88 50.87 -52.11
CA ILE A 935 50.21 49.63 -51.68
C ILE A 935 50.77 49.12 -50.37
N GLU A 936 49.95 48.37 -49.66
CA GLU A 936 50.30 47.59 -48.49
C GLU A 936 49.97 46.12 -48.73
N PHE A 937 50.81 45.20 -48.28
CA PHE A 937 50.61 43.77 -48.54
C PHE A 937 51.34 42.90 -47.52
N ASN A 938 51.05 41.60 -47.55
CA ASN A 938 51.82 40.56 -46.90
C ASN A 938 52.55 39.76 -48.00
N ILE A 939 53.57 38.98 -47.63
CA ILE A 939 54.33 38.17 -48.58
C ILE A 939 54.18 36.68 -48.28
N GLU A 940 54.12 35.87 -49.32
CA GLU A 940 54.25 34.41 -49.25
C GLU A 940 55.48 33.95 -50.05
N ASN A 941 56.07 32.82 -49.65
CA ASN A 941 57.18 32.22 -50.38
C ASN A 941 56.63 31.28 -51.45
N HIS A 942 56.92 31.56 -52.72
CA HIS A 942 56.41 30.81 -53.85
C HIS A 942 57.54 30.53 -54.85
N LYS A 943 57.93 29.25 -54.98
CA LYS A 943 58.97 28.76 -55.90
C LYS A 943 60.32 29.49 -55.78
N GLY A 944 60.75 29.80 -54.56
CA GLY A 944 62.05 30.45 -54.29
C GLY A 944 62.05 31.98 -54.41
N HIS A 945 60.88 32.59 -54.67
CA HIS A 945 60.67 34.04 -54.74
C HIS A 945 59.54 34.46 -53.81
N TYR A 946 59.43 35.77 -53.54
CA TYR A 946 58.33 36.32 -52.76
C TYR A 946 57.18 36.72 -53.67
N ARG A 947 55.95 36.39 -53.27
CA ARG A 947 54.73 36.87 -53.91
C ARG A 947 53.98 37.75 -52.90
N ALA A 948 53.59 38.94 -53.32
CA ALA A 948 52.70 39.78 -52.54
C ALA A 948 51.27 39.20 -52.56
N ILE A 949 50.67 39.10 -51.38
CA ILE A 949 49.31 38.62 -51.14
C ILE A 949 48.57 39.61 -50.24
N ASN A 950 47.25 39.59 -50.29
CA ASN A 950 46.38 40.54 -49.58
C ASN A 950 46.73 42.01 -49.90
N ILE A 951 47.03 42.32 -51.17
CA ILE A 951 47.49 43.65 -51.57
C ILE A 951 46.32 44.64 -51.47
N LYS A 952 46.55 45.78 -50.83
CA LYS A 952 45.55 46.83 -50.61
C LYS A 952 46.12 48.21 -50.94
N VAL A 953 45.28 49.14 -51.37
CA VAL A 953 45.71 50.52 -51.63
C VAL A 953 45.90 51.26 -50.31
N SER A 954 47.05 51.91 -50.09
CA SER A 954 47.38 52.54 -48.80
C SER A 954 46.38 53.61 -48.34
N ASN A 955 45.72 54.29 -49.29
CA ASN A 955 44.77 55.38 -48.99
C ASN A 955 43.30 54.91 -48.90
N LYS A 956 43.02 53.60 -49.09
CA LYS A 956 41.67 53.03 -48.96
C LYS A 956 41.54 52.23 -47.67
N LYS A 957 40.43 52.42 -46.94
CA LYS A 957 40.11 51.62 -45.75
C LYS A 957 39.31 50.39 -46.14
N TYR A 958 39.90 49.22 -45.93
CA TYR A 958 39.20 47.92 -46.07
C TYR A 958 38.79 47.43 -44.67
N VAL A 959 37.57 46.98 -44.44
CA VAL A 959 37.16 46.39 -43.14
C VAL A 959 36.69 44.96 -43.36
N ASP A 960 37.46 44.00 -42.87
CA ASP A 960 37.08 42.58 -42.92
C ASP A 960 36.19 42.24 -41.73
N TYR A 961 35.10 41.54 -42.00
CA TYR A 961 34.24 40.96 -40.99
C TYR A 961 34.30 39.44 -41.10
N GLU A 962 34.28 38.73 -39.98
CA GLU A 962 34.17 37.27 -39.95
C GLU A 962 32.87 36.84 -39.27
N ILE A 963 32.34 35.69 -39.69
CA ILE A 963 31.16 35.10 -39.05
C ILE A 963 31.58 34.50 -37.70
N MET A 964 30.89 34.93 -36.63
CA MET A 964 31.08 34.35 -35.31
C MET A 964 30.29 33.06 -35.15
N GLY A 965 30.94 32.03 -34.59
CA GLY A 965 30.26 30.82 -34.12
C GLY A 965 29.84 30.92 -32.67
N VAL A 966 28.71 30.30 -32.35
CA VAL A 966 28.18 30.26 -30.98
C VAL A 966 28.32 28.83 -30.48
N LYS A 967 29.41 28.55 -29.76
CA LYS A 967 29.89 27.21 -29.33
C LYS A 967 30.40 26.28 -30.44
N LYS A 968 31.29 25.35 -30.03
CA LYS A 968 31.81 24.26 -30.86
C LYS A 968 30.65 23.29 -31.18
N GLY A 969 30.28 23.15 -32.45
CA GLY A 969 29.24 22.22 -32.91
C GLY A 969 27.87 22.83 -33.23
N VAL A 970 27.70 24.15 -33.21
CA VAL A 970 26.51 24.83 -33.77
C VAL A 970 26.93 25.58 -35.04
N ASN A 971 26.10 25.50 -36.10
CA ASN A 971 26.35 26.23 -37.34
C ASN A 971 26.41 27.72 -37.08
N LYS A 972 27.39 28.41 -37.68
CA LYS A 972 27.56 29.86 -37.50
C LYS A 972 26.48 30.69 -38.21
N ILE A 973 25.67 30.00 -39.01
CA ILE A 973 24.62 30.56 -39.86
C ILE A 973 23.37 29.72 -39.65
N LEU A 974 22.23 30.38 -39.54
CA LEU A 974 20.91 29.76 -39.49
C LEU A 974 20.13 30.13 -40.75
N GLY A 975 19.38 29.18 -41.30
CA GLY A 975 18.41 29.45 -42.35
C GLY A 975 17.21 30.23 -41.81
N GLY A 976 16.61 31.07 -42.63
CA GLY A 976 15.46 31.90 -42.26
C GLY A 976 15.83 33.15 -41.45
N ILE A 977 14.79 33.81 -40.94
CA ILE A 977 14.89 34.97 -40.03
C ILE A 977 14.95 34.43 -38.60
N ASN A 978 16.13 34.02 -38.14
CA ASN A 978 16.30 33.28 -36.88
C ASN A 978 17.45 33.83 -36.02
N PRO A 979 17.20 34.16 -34.74
CA PRO A 979 18.25 34.59 -33.83
C PRO A 979 19.13 33.40 -33.44
N ILE A 980 20.40 33.67 -33.16
CA ILE A 980 21.34 32.61 -32.80
C ILE A 980 21.34 32.38 -31.28
N TYR A 981 21.21 31.11 -30.87
CA TYR A 981 21.18 30.69 -29.48
C TYR A 981 22.46 31.03 -28.72
N ASN A 982 22.37 31.85 -27.66
CA ASN A 982 23.48 32.21 -26.77
C ASN A 982 23.20 31.73 -25.33
N GLY A 983 23.80 30.59 -24.96
CA GLY A 983 23.65 30.03 -23.62
C GLY A 983 24.21 30.90 -22.48
N SER A 984 25.21 31.74 -22.76
CA SER A 984 25.76 32.65 -21.73
C SER A 984 24.72 33.70 -21.35
N LEU A 985 23.94 34.18 -22.31
CA LEU A 985 22.91 35.17 -22.05
C LEU A 985 21.73 34.58 -21.28
N ILE A 986 21.31 33.36 -21.64
CA ILE A 986 20.29 32.64 -20.87
C ILE A 986 20.70 32.51 -19.41
N PHE A 987 21.95 32.14 -19.14
CA PHE A 987 22.48 32.07 -17.77
C PHE A 987 22.39 33.44 -17.06
N LEU A 988 22.82 34.51 -17.72
CA LEU A 988 22.77 35.86 -17.14
C LEU A 988 21.33 36.33 -16.87
N LEU A 989 20.39 36.03 -17.77
CA LEU A 989 18.96 36.35 -17.56
C LEU A 989 18.35 35.55 -16.41
N HIS A 990 18.74 34.28 -16.23
CA HIS A 990 18.35 33.51 -15.05
C HIS A 990 18.82 34.17 -13.76
N THR A 991 20.08 34.63 -13.72
CA THR A 991 20.65 35.34 -12.57
C THR A 991 19.95 36.68 -12.29
N LEU A 992 19.76 37.50 -13.33
CA LEU A 992 19.16 38.84 -13.19
C LEU A 992 17.69 38.77 -12.74
N PHE A 993 16.89 37.93 -13.40
CA PHE A 993 15.45 37.81 -13.14
C PHE A 993 15.11 36.66 -12.18
N ALA A 994 16.08 36.17 -11.40
CA ALA A 994 15.85 35.16 -10.38
C ALA A 994 14.78 35.63 -9.39
N ASP A 995 13.96 34.68 -8.90
CA ASP A 995 12.96 34.92 -7.85
C ASP A 995 11.96 36.04 -8.17
N GLY A 996 11.58 36.17 -9.44
CA GLY A 996 10.59 37.16 -9.89
C GLY A 996 11.04 38.62 -9.77
N LYS A 997 12.36 38.88 -9.73
CA LYS A 997 12.93 40.24 -9.90
C LYS A 997 12.40 40.91 -11.17
N SER A 998 12.22 42.22 -11.11
CA SER A 998 11.63 43.03 -12.18
C SER A 998 12.39 44.34 -12.33
N ILE A 999 12.45 44.88 -13.55
CA ILE A 999 13.05 46.21 -13.76
C ILE A 999 12.23 47.35 -13.17
N GLU A 1000 11.00 47.07 -12.72
CA GLU A 1000 10.17 48.01 -11.98
C GLU A 1000 10.51 48.04 -10.48
N ASP A 1001 11.40 47.16 -9.98
CA ASP A 1001 11.91 47.22 -8.60
C ASP A 1001 12.65 48.55 -8.34
N PHE A 1002 12.51 49.10 -7.12
CA PHE A 1002 13.00 50.44 -6.78
C PHE A 1002 14.52 50.61 -6.92
N THR A 1003 15.28 49.57 -6.66
CA THR A 1003 16.77 49.52 -6.69
C THR A 1003 17.32 49.30 -8.11
N CYS A 1004 16.48 49.07 -9.11
CA CYS A 1004 16.92 48.85 -10.49
C CYS A 1004 17.49 50.15 -11.10
N PRO A 1005 18.71 50.14 -11.68
CA PRO A 1005 19.29 51.32 -12.33
C PRO A 1005 18.41 51.85 -13.47
N LYS A 1006 18.09 53.14 -13.46
CA LYS A 1006 17.23 53.80 -14.47
C LYS A 1006 17.70 53.55 -15.90
N ASP A 1007 19.00 53.70 -16.15
CA ASP A 1007 19.57 53.53 -17.49
C ASP A 1007 19.51 52.08 -17.98
N PHE A 1008 19.41 51.09 -17.08
CA PHE A 1008 19.20 49.69 -17.44
C PHE A 1008 17.73 49.40 -17.70
N LYS A 1009 16.84 49.98 -16.88
CA LYS A 1009 15.39 49.91 -17.05
C LYS A 1009 14.93 50.43 -18.41
N GLU A 1010 15.36 51.63 -18.80
CA GLU A 1010 15.02 52.21 -20.11
C GLU A 1010 15.55 51.34 -21.25
N TYR A 1011 16.79 50.86 -21.11
CA TYR A 1011 17.41 49.98 -22.10
C TYR A 1011 16.62 48.68 -22.28
N LEU A 1012 16.23 48.01 -21.19
CA LEU A 1012 15.48 46.76 -21.29
C LEU A 1012 14.07 46.99 -21.86
N LYS A 1013 13.40 48.10 -21.57
CA LYS A 1013 12.07 48.39 -22.16
C LYS A 1013 12.12 48.44 -23.69
N ASP A 1014 13.15 49.10 -24.23
CA ASP A 1014 13.37 49.15 -25.68
C ASP A 1014 13.63 47.76 -26.27
N ILE A 1015 14.45 46.95 -25.59
CA ILE A 1015 14.76 45.58 -26.01
C ILE A 1015 13.50 44.70 -25.94
N SER A 1016 12.71 44.79 -24.87
CA SER A 1016 11.48 44.01 -24.69
C SER A 1016 10.49 44.25 -25.82
N LYS A 1017 10.28 45.51 -26.22
CA LYS A 1017 9.41 45.85 -27.36
C LYS A 1017 9.91 45.20 -28.65
N PHE A 1018 11.22 45.31 -28.92
CA PHE A 1018 11.84 44.66 -30.07
C PHE A 1018 11.69 43.13 -30.05
N LEU A 1019 11.87 42.47 -28.89
CA LEU A 1019 11.74 41.02 -28.77
C LEU A 1019 10.32 40.55 -29.09
N VAL A 1020 9.30 41.29 -28.65
CA VAL A 1020 7.89 40.99 -28.96
C VAL A 1020 7.59 41.17 -30.46
N GLU A 1021 8.08 42.25 -31.07
CA GLU A 1021 7.97 42.46 -32.52
C GLU A 1021 8.65 41.33 -33.30
N MET A 1022 9.87 40.96 -32.92
CA MET A 1022 10.62 39.89 -33.57
C MET A 1022 9.99 38.51 -33.40
N TYR A 1023 9.37 38.22 -32.27
CA TYR A 1023 8.66 36.96 -32.05
C TYR A 1023 7.57 36.69 -33.10
N ASN A 1024 6.97 37.76 -33.64
CA ASN A 1024 5.94 37.65 -34.68
C ASN A 1024 6.51 37.40 -36.08
N VAL A 1025 7.78 37.75 -36.32
CA VAL A 1025 8.44 37.67 -37.63
C VAL A 1025 9.33 36.44 -37.77
N ILE A 1026 9.95 35.99 -36.68
CA ILE A 1026 10.89 34.87 -36.66
C ILE A 1026 10.20 33.53 -36.95
N GLU A 1027 10.89 32.65 -37.68
CA GLU A 1027 10.42 31.31 -38.03
C GLU A 1027 10.55 30.32 -36.85
N ASP A 1028 11.74 30.21 -36.25
CA ASP A 1028 11.99 29.41 -35.05
C ASP A 1028 11.88 30.26 -33.78
N LYS A 1029 10.68 30.18 -33.18
CA LYS A 1029 10.30 30.98 -32.03
C LYS A 1029 10.91 30.52 -30.70
N GLY A 1030 11.58 29.37 -30.66
CA GLY A 1030 11.92 28.71 -29.39
C GLY A 1030 12.87 29.50 -28.51
N TYR A 1031 13.90 30.10 -29.10
CA TYR A 1031 14.89 30.87 -28.35
C TYR A 1031 14.31 32.18 -27.82
N ILE A 1032 13.62 32.95 -28.66
CA ILE A 1032 12.95 34.20 -28.24
C ILE A 1032 11.91 33.93 -27.17
N PHE A 1033 11.09 32.90 -27.35
CA PHE A 1033 10.08 32.55 -26.36
C PHE A 1033 10.70 32.23 -24.99
N TYR A 1034 11.83 31.51 -24.95
CA TYR A 1034 12.53 31.25 -23.70
C TYR A 1034 12.93 32.56 -22.99
N ILE A 1035 13.45 33.53 -23.73
CA ILE A 1035 13.83 34.84 -23.18
C ILE A 1035 12.60 35.59 -22.68
N LEU A 1036 11.53 35.67 -23.49
CA LEU A 1036 10.27 36.30 -23.11
C LEU A 1036 9.71 35.67 -21.81
N SER A 1037 9.80 34.34 -21.66
CA SER A 1037 9.40 33.66 -20.44
C SER A 1037 10.24 34.03 -19.22
N LEU A 1038 11.53 34.35 -19.38
CA LEU A 1038 12.40 34.75 -18.26
C LEU A 1038 12.12 36.17 -17.76
N ILE A 1039 11.71 37.07 -18.66
CA ILE A 1039 11.38 38.48 -18.39
C ILE A 1039 9.86 38.74 -18.37
N SER A 1040 9.05 37.70 -18.23
CA SER A 1040 7.59 37.77 -18.43
C SER A 1040 6.90 38.81 -17.55
N LYS A 1041 7.39 38.99 -16.32
CA LYS A 1041 6.84 39.95 -15.35
C LYS A 1041 6.91 41.39 -15.87
N ASP A 1042 7.96 41.73 -16.62
CA ASP A 1042 8.17 43.07 -17.18
C ASP A 1042 7.43 43.27 -18.51
N LEU A 1043 7.09 42.17 -19.20
CA LEU A 1043 6.28 42.19 -20.43
C LEU A 1043 4.77 42.27 -20.15
N GLY A 1044 4.32 41.71 -19.02
CA GLY A 1044 2.92 41.72 -18.64
C GLY A 1044 2.03 41.05 -19.69
N GLU A 1045 1.00 41.78 -20.12
CA GLU A 1045 -0.05 41.29 -21.02
C GLU A 1045 0.48 40.74 -22.35
N ASP A 1046 1.52 41.36 -22.92
CA ASP A 1046 2.12 40.91 -24.19
C ASP A 1046 2.61 39.46 -24.11
N TYR A 1047 3.28 39.10 -23.01
CA TYR A 1047 3.74 37.73 -22.79
C TYR A 1047 2.58 36.75 -22.61
N TYR A 1048 1.60 37.10 -21.77
CA TYR A 1048 0.49 36.18 -21.48
C TYR A 1048 -0.37 35.92 -22.71
N ASN A 1049 -0.57 36.91 -23.58
CA ASN A 1049 -1.25 36.74 -24.86
C ASN A 1049 -0.48 35.78 -25.79
N ILE A 1050 0.84 35.94 -25.87
CA ILE A 1050 1.71 35.02 -26.65
C ILE A 1050 1.63 33.59 -26.09
N ALA A 1051 1.72 33.43 -24.76
CA ALA A 1051 1.71 32.13 -24.12
C ALA A 1051 0.34 31.42 -24.23
N LEU A 1052 -0.77 32.17 -24.15
CA LEU A 1052 -2.11 31.64 -24.38
C LEU A 1052 -2.30 31.20 -25.85
N ASP A 1053 -1.80 31.97 -26.82
CA ASP A 1053 -1.86 31.59 -28.24
C ASP A 1053 -1.17 30.24 -28.52
N ILE A 1054 -0.06 29.97 -27.81
CA ILE A 1054 0.68 28.71 -27.89
C ILE A 1054 -0.14 27.52 -27.34
N ILE A 1055 -0.93 27.74 -26.29
CA ILE A 1055 -1.72 26.69 -25.62
C ILE A 1055 -3.09 26.46 -26.29
N GLU A 1056 -3.78 27.51 -26.76
CA GLU A 1056 -5.18 27.45 -27.19
C GLU A 1056 -5.37 27.14 -28.68
N LYS A 1057 -4.46 27.51 -29.56
CA LYS A 1057 -4.56 27.18 -31.00
C LYS A 1057 -4.02 25.77 -31.22
N GLU A 1058 -4.59 25.01 -32.17
CA GLU A 1058 -4.21 23.64 -32.57
C GLU A 1058 -2.76 23.46 -33.09
N LYS A 1059 -1.79 24.20 -32.56
CA LYS A 1059 -0.36 24.13 -32.86
C LYS A 1059 0.41 23.22 -31.90
N ILE A 1060 -0.20 22.64 -30.85
CA ILE A 1060 0.50 21.76 -29.88
C ILE A 1060 1.26 20.63 -30.62
N LYS A 1061 0.67 20.03 -31.66
CA LYS A 1061 1.33 18.97 -32.46
C LYS A 1061 2.55 19.48 -33.24
N THR A 1062 2.50 20.69 -33.79
CA THR A 1062 3.60 21.29 -34.57
C THR A 1062 4.70 21.86 -33.65
N ILE A 1063 4.32 22.39 -32.48
CA ILE A 1063 5.21 23.00 -31.49
C ILE A 1063 5.93 21.96 -30.61
N ARG A 1064 5.33 20.77 -30.40
CA ARG A 1064 6.03 19.61 -29.79
C ARG A 1064 7.36 19.29 -30.49
N LYS A 1065 7.47 19.59 -31.79
CA LYS A 1065 8.69 19.42 -32.59
C LYS A 1065 9.83 20.37 -32.19
N ASN A 1066 9.51 21.54 -31.63
CA ASN A 1066 10.48 22.58 -31.24
C ASN A 1066 10.70 22.68 -29.72
N ASN A 1067 9.95 21.92 -28.91
CA ASN A 1067 10.15 21.77 -27.46
C ASN A 1067 10.10 23.12 -26.68
N ILE A 1068 9.22 24.03 -27.10
CA ILE A 1068 9.15 25.43 -26.61
C ILE A 1068 8.25 25.56 -25.35
N ILE A 1069 7.21 24.72 -25.26
CA ILE A 1069 6.13 24.79 -24.25
C ILE A 1069 6.66 24.78 -22.81
N LYS A 1070 7.72 24.01 -22.55
CA LYS A 1070 8.35 23.93 -21.21
C LYS A 1070 8.80 25.28 -20.66
N PHE A 1071 9.12 26.26 -21.50
CA PHE A 1071 9.59 27.56 -21.04
C PHE A 1071 8.47 28.39 -20.40
N ILE A 1072 7.20 28.06 -20.64
CA ILE A 1072 6.04 28.71 -20.01
C ILE A 1072 6.17 28.71 -18.48
N GLY A 1073 6.76 27.66 -17.90
CA GLY A 1073 6.98 27.55 -16.46
C GLY A 1073 7.71 28.75 -15.87
N TYR A 1074 8.75 29.26 -16.57
CA TYR A 1074 9.48 30.45 -16.11
C TYR A 1074 8.64 31.72 -16.11
N GLY A 1075 7.61 31.77 -16.95
CA GLY A 1075 6.79 32.97 -17.13
C GLY A 1075 5.48 33.00 -16.35
N LEU A 1076 5.13 31.94 -15.61
CA LEU A 1076 3.91 31.90 -14.78
C LEU A 1076 3.95 32.89 -13.60
N GLY A 1077 5.14 33.34 -13.20
CA GLY A 1077 5.31 34.31 -12.12
C GLY A 1077 4.94 33.71 -10.76
N ASN A 1078 4.31 34.51 -9.90
CA ASN A 1078 3.86 34.07 -8.57
C ASN A 1078 2.42 33.55 -8.54
N LEU A 1079 1.73 33.44 -9.68
CA LEU A 1079 0.32 33.00 -9.79
C LEU A 1079 -0.72 33.87 -9.05
N ASN A 1080 -0.41 35.11 -8.69
CA ASN A 1080 -1.37 35.97 -7.98
C ASN A 1080 -2.31 36.75 -8.94
N ASN A 1081 -1.80 37.17 -10.10
CA ASN A 1081 -2.54 38.00 -11.05
C ASN A 1081 -3.50 37.19 -11.96
N GLU A 1082 -4.54 37.84 -12.51
CA GLU A 1082 -5.55 37.16 -13.34
C GLU A 1082 -4.99 36.52 -14.61
N TYR A 1083 -4.03 37.16 -15.27
CA TYR A 1083 -3.41 36.64 -16.50
C TYR A 1083 -2.65 35.33 -16.26
N SER A 1084 -1.86 35.25 -15.18
CA SER A 1084 -1.13 34.05 -14.76
C SER A 1084 -2.06 32.91 -14.36
N LYS A 1085 -3.15 33.23 -13.62
CA LYS A 1085 -4.20 32.26 -13.27
C LYS A 1085 -4.92 31.73 -14.51
N LYS A 1086 -5.24 32.61 -15.48
CA LYS A 1086 -5.85 32.22 -16.75
C LYS A 1086 -4.93 31.29 -17.54
N LEU A 1087 -3.65 31.65 -17.69
CA LEU A 1087 -2.66 30.82 -18.39
C LEU A 1087 -2.50 29.45 -17.71
N PHE A 1088 -2.38 29.40 -16.38
CA PHE A 1088 -2.30 28.15 -15.63
C PHE A 1088 -3.53 27.26 -15.85
N ASN A 1089 -4.74 27.83 -15.79
CA ASN A 1089 -5.98 27.08 -16.06
C ASN A 1089 -6.04 26.53 -17.49
N SER A 1090 -5.52 27.27 -18.48
CA SER A 1090 -5.43 26.78 -19.86
C SER A 1090 -4.41 25.63 -19.99
N ILE A 1091 -3.30 25.65 -19.24
CA ILE A 1091 -2.35 24.53 -19.18
C ILE A 1091 -3.01 23.28 -18.60
N GLU A 1092 -3.77 23.42 -17.51
CA GLU A 1092 -4.49 22.30 -16.88
C GLU A 1092 -5.49 21.65 -17.83
N LYS A 1093 -6.24 22.45 -18.61
CA LYS A 1093 -7.24 21.99 -19.57
C LYS A 1093 -6.67 21.52 -20.92
N SER A 1094 -5.37 21.71 -21.15
CA SER A 1094 -4.72 21.37 -22.42
C SER A 1094 -4.50 19.85 -22.62
N SER A 1095 -4.16 19.46 -23.84
CA SER A 1095 -3.80 18.07 -24.22
C SER A 1095 -2.35 17.69 -23.89
N LEU A 1096 -1.69 18.44 -23.00
CA LEU A 1096 -0.36 18.12 -22.50
C LEU A 1096 -0.42 16.85 -21.64
N ASN A 1097 0.58 15.98 -21.79
CA ASN A 1097 0.71 14.81 -20.93
C ASN A 1097 1.18 15.22 -19.52
N PHE A 1098 1.09 14.28 -18.58
CA PHE A 1098 1.43 14.54 -17.18
C PHE A 1098 2.87 15.03 -17.01
N GLU A 1099 3.85 14.41 -17.69
CA GLU A 1099 5.26 14.80 -17.60
C GLU A 1099 5.54 16.20 -18.14
N GLU A 1100 4.88 16.59 -19.24
CA GLU A 1100 4.94 17.94 -19.81
C GLU A 1100 4.43 18.98 -18.79
N LYS A 1101 3.34 18.67 -18.07
CA LYS A 1101 2.80 19.55 -17.01
C LYS A 1101 3.73 19.62 -15.80
N VAL A 1102 4.29 18.50 -15.36
CA VAL A 1102 5.30 18.45 -14.29
C VAL A 1102 6.55 19.26 -14.66
N GLU A 1103 7.00 19.20 -15.92
CA GLU A 1103 8.12 19.96 -16.42
C GLU A 1103 7.87 21.49 -16.40
N ILE A 1104 6.63 21.93 -16.64
CA ILE A 1104 6.23 23.34 -16.52
C ILE A 1104 6.16 23.75 -15.05
N LEU A 1105 5.51 22.95 -14.21
CA LEU A 1105 5.31 23.22 -12.79
C LEU A 1105 6.63 23.30 -12.01
N SER A 1106 7.54 22.34 -12.23
CA SER A 1106 8.87 22.35 -11.62
C SER A 1106 9.61 23.67 -11.89
N LYS A 1107 9.64 24.11 -13.15
CA LYS A 1107 10.25 25.41 -13.52
C LYS A 1107 9.56 26.59 -12.86
N ALA A 1108 8.24 26.59 -12.77
CA ALA A 1108 7.48 27.68 -12.15
C ALA A 1108 7.78 27.81 -10.65
N ILE A 1109 7.73 26.69 -9.92
CA ILE A 1109 7.94 26.66 -8.47
C ILE A 1109 9.38 27.08 -8.11
N TRP A 1110 10.37 26.66 -8.90
CA TRP A 1110 11.77 27.04 -8.65
C TRP A 1110 12.12 28.45 -9.13
N LYS A 1111 11.37 29.02 -10.08
CA LYS A 1111 11.60 30.38 -10.57
C LYS A 1111 11.11 31.47 -9.62
N ASN A 1112 10.04 31.21 -8.87
CA ASN A 1112 9.43 32.19 -7.99
C ASN A 1112 8.98 31.54 -6.67
N ARG A 1113 9.51 32.02 -5.53
CA ARG A 1113 9.21 31.42 -4.22
C ARG A 1113 7.74 31.47 -3.84
N ASP A 1114 7.02 32.48 -4.30
CA ASP A 1114 5.62 32.72 -3.93
C ASP A 1114 4.64 31.87 -4.75
N PHE A 1115 5.10 31.26 -5.86
CA PHE A 1115 4.24 30.42 -6.71
C PHE A 1115 3.62 29.27 -5.90
N ILE A 1116 4.42 28.63 -5.05
CA ILE A 1116 3.98 27.48 -4.26
C ILE A 1116 2.89 27.86 -3.24
N PHE A 1117 2.80 29.13 -2.81
CA PHE A 1117 1.78 29.59 -1.87
C PHE A 1117 0.46 29.95 -2.55
N ASN A 1118 0.51 30.29 -3.84
CA ASN A 1118 -0.65 30.79 -4.58
C ASN A 1118 -1.31 29.70 -5.42
N ILE A 1119 -0.65 28.57 -5.65
CA ILE A 1119 -1.26 27.40 -6.29
C ILE A 1119 -2.22 26.69 -5.33
N ASN A 1120 -3.27 26.07 -5.89
CA ASN A 1120 -4.19 25.25 -5.10
C ASN A 1120 -3.43 24.10 -4.41
N LYS A 1121 -3.53 24.04 -3.08
CA LYS A 1121 -2.85 23.05 -2.22
C LYS A 1121 -3.13 21.62 -2.68
N GLU A 1122 -4.40 21.24 -2.80
CA GLU A 1122 -4.80 19.88 -3.17
C GLU A 1122 -4.35 19.51 -4.59
N LEU A 1123 -4.42 20.44 -5.53
CA LEU A 1123 -3.91 20.21 -6.88
C LEU A 1123 -2.41 19.88 -6.87
N LEU A 1124 -1.61 20.65 -6.13
CA LEU A 1124 -0.17 20.41 -6.05
C LEU A 1124 0.16 19.08 -5.35
N ILE A 1125 -0.62 18.69 -4.33
CA ILE A 1125 -0.43 17.38 -3.68
C ILE A 1125 -0.82 16.23 -4.62
N ASN A 1126 -1.88 16.37 -5.41
CA ASN A 1126 -2.21 15.37 -6.44
C ASN A 1126 -1.08 15.24 -7.48
N TYR A 1127 -0.44 16.35 -7.87
CA TYR A 1127 0.75 16.30 -8.72
C TYR A 1127 1.92 15.59 -8.05
N PHE A 1128 2.12 15.81 -6.74
CA PHE A 1128 3.16 15.14 -5.95
C PHE A 1128 2.92 13.62 -5.87
N GLU A 1129 1.71 13.18 -5.50
CA GLU A 1129 1.35 11.76 -5.37
C GLU A 1129 1.51 11.04 -6.73
N ASN A 1130 0.92 11.59 -7.80
CA ASN A 1130 1.06 11.03 -9.16
C ASN A 1130 2.52 11.02 -9.66
N SER A 1131 3.34 12.00 -9.23
CA SER A 1131 4.77 12.04 -9.61
C SER A 1131 5.57 10.92 -8.97
N ILE A 1132 5.19 10.47 -7.77
CA ILE A 1132 5.81 9.33 -7.09
C ILE A 1132 5.52 8.04 -7.86
N ASP A 1133 4.26 7.82 -8.25
CA ASP A 1133 3.85 6.64 -9.03
C ASP A 1133 4.57 6.58 -10.38
N VAL A 1134 4.69 7.72 -11.06
CA VAL A 1134 5.41 7.80 -12.34
C VAL A 1134 6.90 7.54 -12.15
N LEU A 1135 7.51 8.07 -11.07
CA LEU A 1135 8.91 7.83 -10.76
C LEU A 1135 9.17 6.35 -10.46
N GLU A 1136 8.33 5.71 -9.66
CA GLU A 1136 8.44 4.29 -9.32
C GLU A 1136 8.39 3.41 -10.57
N ASN A 1137 7.40 3.65 -11.45
CA ASN A 1137 7.26 2.92 -12.71
C ASN A 1137 8.48 3.09 -13.63
N LYS A 1138 9.05 4.30 -13.70
CA LYS A 1138 10.26 4.55 -14.50
C LYS A 1138 11.49 3.84 -13.95
N LEU A 1139 11.65 3.81 -12.63
CA LEU A 1139 12.77 3.13 -11.97
C LEU A 1139 12.68 1.61 -12.12
N LYS A 1140 11.48 1.03 -12.01
CA LYS A 1140 11.24 -0.41 -12.23
C LYS A 1140 11.58 -0.86 -13.65
N ASN A 1141 11.25 -0.05 -14.66
CA ASN A 1141 11.48 -0.38 -16.07
C ASN A 1141 12.93 -0.18 -16.55
N GLY A 1142 13.81 0.32 -15.67
CA GLY A 1142 15.21 0.62 -15.99
C GLY A 1142 15.39 1.94 -16.73
N VAL A 1143 16.38 2.73 -16.30
CA VAL A 1143 16.73 4.03 -16.89
C VAL A 1143 18.02 3.88 -17.67
N ASP A 1144 17.98 4.19 -18.97
CA ASP A 1144 19.18 4.19 -19.80
C ASP A 1144 19.93 5.51 -19.61
N ASN A 1145 21.04 5.46 -18.87
CA ASN A 1145 21.87 6.63 -18.60
C ASN A 1145 22.45 7.28 -19.87
N GLN A 1146 22.42 6.60 -21.01
CA GLN A 1146 22.84 7.18 -22.30
C GLN A 1146 21.71 8.02 -22.95
N LYS A 1147 20.44 7.81 -22.55
CA LYS A 1147 19.29 8.56 -23.05
C LYS A 1147 18.98 9.78 -22.19
N ARG A 1148 19.60 10.91 -22.57
CA ARG A 1148 19.47 12.20 -21.89
C ARG A 1148 18.03 12.66 -21.61
N TRP A 1149 17.06 12.34 -22.47
CA TRP A 1149 15.65 12.72 -22.29
C TRP A 1149 14.97 11.96 -21.13
N GLN A 1150 15.37 10.71 -20.87
CA GLN A 1150 14.85 9.94 -19.73
C GLN A 1150 15.33 10.54 -18.41
N ILE A 1151 16.61 10.92 -18.34
CA ILE A 1151 17.20 11.59 -17.17
C ILE A 1151 16.52 12.94 -16.91
N LEU A 1152 16.28 13.74 -17.96
CA LEU A 1152 15.61 15.03 -17.83
C LEU A 1152 14.19 14.89 -17.27
N GLY A 1153 13.41 13.91 -17.75
CA GLY A 1153 12.06 13.65 -17.22
C GLY A 1153 12.07 13.30 -15.73
N ILE A 1154 13.02 12.50 -15.27
CA ILE A 1154 13.21 12.17 -13.85
C ILE A 1154 13.61 13.40 -13.04
N THR A 1155 14.47 14.25 -13.61
CA THR A 1155 14.96 15.46 -12.93
C THR A 1155 13.79 16.38 -12.58
N TYR A 1156 12.86 16.64 -13.50
CA TYR A 1156 11.72 17.52 -13.23
C TYR A 1156 10.73 16.94 -12.22
N ILE A 1157 10.54 15.62 -12.23
CA ILE A 1157 9.74 14.92 -11.21
C ILE A 1157 10.37 15.12 -9.82
N LEU A 1158 11.68 14.93 -9.70
CA LEU A 1158 12.39 15.14 -8.45
C LEU A 1158 12.35 16.60 -8.01
N GLU A 1159 12.56 17.55 -8.92
CA GLU A 1159 12.47 18.99 -8.63
C GLU A 1159 11.08 19.38 -8.08
N LEU A 1160 10.01 18.83 -8.64
CA LEU A 1160 8.65 19.01 -8.14
C LEU A 1160 8.51 18.41 -6.73
N ILE A 1161 8.87 17.14 -6.53
CA ILE A 1161 8.79 16.45 -5.24
C ILE A 1161 9.54 17.23 -4.15
N TYR A 1162 10.79 17.62 -4.41
CA TYR A 1162 11.61 18.39 -3.48
C TYR A 1162 10.99 19.75 -3.16
N SER A 1163 10.41 20.41 -4.15
CA SER A 1163 9.77 21.70 -3.93
C SER A 1163 8.54 21.60 -3.03
N VAL A 1164 7.74 20.55 -3.17
CA VAL A 1164 6.52 20.32 -2.37
C VAL A 1164 6.87 20.06 -0.90
N PHE A 1165 8.02 19.46 -0.59
CA PHE A 1165 8.47 19.30 0.81
C PHE A 1165 8.60 20.60 1.59
N ARG A 1166 8.70 21.76 0.92
CA ARG A 1166 8.66 23.07 1.59
C ARG A 1166 7.36 23.31 2.35
N TYR A 1167 6.25 22.69 1.96
CA TYR A 1167 4.99 22.73 2.72
C TYR A 1167 5.14 22.27 4.17
N ARG A 1168 6.18 21.49 4.51
CA ARG A 1168 6.49 21.12 5.90
C ARG A 1168 6.74 22.33 6.80
N GLU A 1169 7.28 23.42 6.27
CA GLU A 1169 7.48 24.67 7.03
C GLU A 1169 6.15 25.39 7.28
N PHE A 1170 5.40 25.61 6.20
CA PHE A 1170 4.21 26.46 6.19
C PHE A 1170 3.04 25.81 6.92
N TYR A 1171 2.91 24.50 6.76
CA TYR A 1171 1.83 23.70 7.30
C TYR A 1171 2.32 22.76 8.41
N LYS A 1172 3.28 23.22 9.22
CA LYS A 1172 3.85 22.45 10.34
C LYS A 1172 2.83 21.92 11.36
N ASN A 1173 1.63 22.52 11.39
CA ASN A 1173 0.52 22.12 12.27
C ASN A 1173 -0.56 21.29 11.54
N ASP A 1174 -0.47 21.12 10.22
CA ASP A 1174 -1.40 20.32 9.42
C ASP A 1174 -0.90 18.87 9.37
N GLU A 1175 -1.26 18.08 10.40
CA GLU A 1175 -0.74 16.71 10.52
C GLU A 1175 -1.15 15.81 9.34
N GLU A 1176 -2.34 16.01 8.77
CA GLU A 1176 -2.84 15.24 7.62
C GLU A 1176 -1.94 15.47 6.40
N LEU A 1177 -1.62 16.73 6.11
CA LEU A 1177 -0.72 17.07 5.01
C LEU A 1177 0.69 16.50 5.24
N LEU A 1178 1.24 16.66 6.45
CA LEU A 1178 2.58 16.14 6.75
C LEU A 1178 2.64 14.62 6.61
N ARG A 1179 1.57 13.91 6.99
CA ARG A 1179 1.43 12.46 6.78
C ARG A 1179 1.45 12.11 5.29
N ARG A 1180 0.66 12.79 4.45
CA ARG A 1180 0.68 12.60 2.98
C ARG A 1180 2.07 12.83 2.37
N LEU A 1181 2.77 13.89 2.79
CA LEU A 1181 4.13 14.21 2.33
C LEU A 1181 5.21 13.22 2.78
N SER A 1182 4.88 12.31 3.71
CA SER A 1182 5.76 11.26 4.22
C SER A 1182 5.29 9.85 3.83
N LEU A 1183 4.38 9.73 2.86
CA LEU A 1183 3.81 8.45 2.41
C LEU A 1183 3.03 7.69 3.49
N ASN A 1184 2.55 8.39 4.53
CA ASN A 1184 1.70 7.81 5.57
C ASN A 1184 0.22 7.73 5.16
N ASN A 1185 -0.11 8.01 3.90
CA ASN A 1185 -1.44 7.85 3.29
C ASN A 1185 -1.65 6.44 2.70
N ILE A 1186 -0.59 5.65 2.59
CA ILE A 1186 -0.60 4.27 2.06
C ILE A 1186 -0.77 3.23 3.19
N PHE A 1187 -0.60 3.63 4.45
CA PHE A 1187 -0.72 2.77 5.64
C PHE A 1187 -2.13 2.73 6.23
#